data_AF-A0A2K9AWG5-F1
#
_entry.id   AF-A0A2K9AWG5-F1
#
_cell.length_a   1.000
_cell.length_b   1.000
_cell.length_c   1.000
_cell.angle_alpha   90.00
_cell.angle_beta   90.00
_cell.angle_gamma   90.00
#
_symmetry.space_group_name_H-M   'P 1'
#
loop_
_entity.id
_entity.type
_entity.pdbx_description
1 polymer ?
#
loop_
_entity_poly.entity_id
_entity_poly.type
_entity_poly.pdbx_seq_one_letter_code
_entity_poly.pdbx_strand_id
1 'polypeptide(L)'
;MIYKVVISAVFVCLLTIAMIFQFQGSGSDGGREVRVGLYQNSPKIYRNAEDEPDGLFIKLIEAIAEEESWQLSYVDCEWSDCLPMLSNNGIDLMPDVAITEKRDQNYDFHTLPVTHSWSGIWARKDIEILGIPDLRGVRIAVLKDSVQEAALQKMMMGYGVGFKPVEVNTFDEGFQAVVNGRADAVIVNVHYANMHARELGLHETPIMLNPASLFYVTAAGTNRDLLNAIDKHIEQWRSEPDSPYYEALKSAMVPTQEPRIPKLVLWALIIGGAIIVIMFGVASLLRWQVQKRTKTLSRTNIRFNHLLKASPVVLYQLVMEEGGFRPVWVSGNIKRIFGYDPEELYELNWWQDVLHQDDRTNTIEQFGGIFDSGHLVHEYRVHDKEGKVRYIRDELQLLGNNKEGKVEIVGSWSDLTDIYEKEDRLVFLSQYDPFTHLPNRQKLQERVEEAIERSKQFHESFAILSIDIDHFKKINETLSYQVGDAVILRVAERLKHILKLEDTLARIGGDDFVLVINEDVDVEKVSKIARKVIQRFSAPLRVDEHELMITASIGVAIYPEDGRDPDTLLKNAEIARYSAKKAGRNRFEFFNDRLAEGMHENLMLESALRVAVERDELVLHYQPLVCFSDIGMVGVEALVRWQHPTMGLIPPYKFIPLAEETGLIGDIGLWVLREACQQVVKWDKAGLNIGCVSVNISVQQIETGLLPKQAKEVFQETGLAPSRLFLELTESTIMQDPEKAANAMAEFKEMGVKLAVDDFGTGYSSMAYLKRLPLDRLKIDRSFIKDIGQDANDEAICKAIIQLAKSLGLETVAEGVEEESHAEFLKALGCDVAQGYLYSKPVPALELAAKWQKK
;
A
#
# COMPACT_ATOMS: atom_id res chain seq x y z
N MET A 1 36.92 -59.18 47.55
CA MET A 1 37.33 -57.78 47.81
C MET A 1 37.48 -57.10 46.47
N ILE A 2 36.58 -56.14 46.19
CA ILE A 2 36.67 -55.10 45.15
C ILE A 2 36.88 -55.60 43.70
N TYR A 3 35.81 -56.11 43.08
CA TYR A 3 35.50 -55.94 41.64
C TYR A 3 34.11 -56.56 41.39
N LYS A 4 33.04 -55.87 41.81
CA LYS A 4 31.62 -56.09 41.39
C LYS A 4 30.61 -55.16 42.09
N VAL A 5 30.96 -53.90 42.41
CA VAL A 5 30.06 -52.95 43.12
C VAL A 5 30.12 -51.50 42.59
N VAL A 6 30.42 -51.26 41.30
CA VAL A 6 30.28 -49.89 40.73
C VAL A 6 29.57 -49.88 39.36
N ILE A 7 28.87 -50.97 39.02
CA ILE A 7 27.92 -51.02 37.91
C ILE A 7 26.61 -51.55 38.49
N SER A 8 25.93 -50.74 39.30
CA SER A 8 24.54 -50.91 39.78
C SER A 8 24.13 -49.76 40.72
N ALA A 9 24.48 -48.51 40.36
CA ALA A 9 24.09 -47.33 41.14
C ALA A 9 23.63 -46.13 40.29
N VAL A 10 23.39 -46.31 38.99
CA VAL A 10 22.79 -45.27 38.11
C VAL A 10 21.51 -45.76 37.42
N PHE A 11 21.11 -47.02 37.62
CA PHE A 11 19.93 -47.61 36.96
C PHE A 11 18.64 -47.60 37.82
N VAL A 12 18.63 -46.91 38.98
CA VAL A 12 17.49 -46.91 39.92
C VAL A 12 17.00 -45.49 40.30
N CYS A 13 17.42 -44.44 39.58
CA CYS A 13 16.90 -43.06 39.77
C CYS A 13 16.19 -42.45 38.56
N LEU A 14 15.84 -43.25 37.54
CA LEU A 14 15.06 -42.80 36.37
C LEU A 14 13.76 -43.60 36.17
N LEU A 15 13.25 -44.26 37.22
CA LEU A 15 12.01 -45.06 37.20
C LEU A 15 10.98 -44.61 38.25
N THR A 16 11.06 -43.35 38.71
CA THR A 16 10.11 -42.74 39.65
C THR A 16 9.63 -41.35 39.23
N ILE A 17 9.50 -41.10 37.91
CA ILE A 17 8.69 -40.02 37.32
C ILE A 17 7.89 -40.60 36.13
N ALA A 18 7.21 -41.72 36.38
CA ALA A 18 6.28 -42.36 35.43
C ALA A 18 4.98 -42.82 36.11
N MET A 19 4.66 -42.21 37.26
CA MET A 19 3.42 -42.41 38.01
C MET A 19 3.07 -41.10 38.73
N ILE A 20 2.60 -40.10 37.97
CA ILE A 20 1.66 -39.03 38.34
C ILE A 20 1.30 -38.42 36.98
N PHE A 21 0.26 -38.98 36.37
CA PHE A 21 -0.69 -38.38 35.41
C PHE A 21 -1.56 -39.54 34.87
N GLN A 22 -2.22 -40.25 35.80
CA GLN A 22 -3.57 -40.71 35.52
C GLN A 22 -4.47 -39.58 36.01
N PHE A 23 -4.84 -38.68 35.09
CA PHE A 23 -6.08 -37.96 35.22
C PHE A 23 -7.04 -38.49 34.16
N GLN A 24 -8.24 -38.75 34.64
CA GLN A 24 -9.35 -39.36 33.94
C GLN A 24 -9.76 -38.53 32.73
N GLY A 25 -10.01 -39.21 31.63
CA GLY A 25 -10.57 -38.66 30.41
C GLY A 25 -11.04 -39.75 29.44
N SER A 26 -11.58 -40.86 29.96
CA SER A 26 -12.46 -41.72 29.16
C SER A 26 -13.83 -41.04 29.08
N GLY A 27 -13.90 -40.00 28.26
CA GLY A 27 -15.12 -39.42 27.75
C GLY A 27 -15.08 -39.57 26.24
N SER A 28 -15.94 -40.43 25.70
CA SER A 28 -16.36 -40.28 24.32
C SER A 28 -17.24 -39.04 24.27
N ASP A 29 -16.63 -37.87 24.08
CA ASP A 29 -17.38 -36.73 23.56
C ASP A 29 -17.23 -36.78 22.04
N GLY A 30 -18.37 -36.88 21.36
CA GLY A 30 -18.47 -37.05 19.91
C GLY A 30 -18.02 -35.79 19.17
N GLY A 31 -16.70 -35.56 19.13
CA GLY A 31 -16.08 -34.60 18.23
C GLY A 31 -16.36 -35.00 16.78
N ARG A 32 -16.77 -34.03 15.97
CA ARG A 32 -17.06 -34.25 14.55
C ARG A 32 -15.78 -34.69 13.83
N GLU A 33 -15.84 -35.80 13.10
CA GLU A 33 -14.79 -36.14 12.13
C GLU A 33 -14.91 -35.25 10.89
N VAL A 34 -13.81 -34.66 10.46
CA VAL A 34 -13.72 -33.82 9.25
C VAL A 34 -12.64 -34.37 8.33
N ARG A 35 -13.05 -34.90 7.17
CA ARG A 35 -12.12 -35.41 6.15
C ARG A 35 -11.62 -34.26 5.28
N VAL A 36 -10.33 -33.94 5.36
CA VAL A 36 -9.70 -32.81 4.66
C VAL A 36 -8.90 -33.32 3.46
N GLY A 37 -9.15 -32.77 2.28
CA GLY A 37 -8.36 -33.08 1.08
C GLY A 37 -6.91 -32.55 1.19
N LEU A 38 -5.93 -33.41 0.90
CA LEU A 38 -4.50 -33.10 0.98
C LEU A 38 -3.82 -33.38 -0.37
N TYR A 39 -3.10 -32.40 -0.89
CA TYR A 39 -2.37 -32.49 -2.16
C TYR A 39 -1.10 -31.63 -2.11
N GLN A 40 -0.19 -31.83 -3.05
CA GLN A 40 1.11 -31.15 -3.06
C GLN A 40 1.03 -29.76 -3.69
N ASN A 41 1.04 -28.72 -2.86
CA ASN A 41 1.08 -27.30 -3.24
C ASN A 41 1.78 -26.44 -2.17
N SER A 42 3.04 -26.78 -1.89
CA SER A 42 3.87 -26.06 -0.92
C SER A 42 4.01 -24.57 -1.28
N PRO A 43 3.96 -23.65 -0.30
CA PRO A 43 3.89 -23.84 1.15
C PRO A 43 2.46 -23.81 1.72
N LYS A 44 1.44 -23.80 0.84
CA LYS A 44 0.04 -23.63 1.25
C LYS A 44 -0.55 -24.91 1.81
N ILE A 45 -0.23 -26.03 1.18
CA ILE A 45 -0.67 -27.37 1.58
C ILE A 45 0.29 -28.41 0.99
N TYR A 46 0.84 -29.30 1.80
CA TYR A 46 1.77 -30.35 1.35
C TYR A 46 1.95 -31.42 2.44
N ARG A 47 2.69 -32.49 2.14
CA ARG A 47 3.28 -33.35 3.17
C ARG A 47 4.76 -33.01 3.34
N ASN A 48 5.19 -32.85 4.58
CA ASN A 48 6.59 -32.54 4.91
C ASN A 48 7.52 -33.75 4.69
N ALA A 49 8.79 -33.64 5.09
CA ALA A 49 9.77 -34.69 4.86
C ALA A 49 9.49 -35.97 5.67
N GLU A 50 8.77 -35.84 6.78
CA GLU A 50 8.32 -36.86 7.72
C GLU A 50 6.99 -37.52 7.30
N ASP A 51 6.44 -37.15 6.14
CA ASP A 51 5.15 -37.61 5.62
C ASP A 51 3.94 -37.11 6.43
N GLU A 52 4.10 -36.03 7.20
CA GLU A 52 3.03 -35.39 7.97
C GLU A 52 2.40 -34.23 7.16
N PRO A 53 1.07 -34.00 7.26
CA PRO A 53 0.40 -32.86 6.66
C PRO A 53 0.99 -31.53 7.18
N ASP A 54 1.28 -30.59 6.30
CA ASP A 54 1.86 -29.30 6.65
C ASP A 54 1.46 -28.21 5.62
N GLY A 55 1.67 -26.96 5.99
CA GLY A 55 1.38 -25.78 5.18
C GLY A 55 0.33 -24.86 5.78
N LEU A 56 0.19 -23.66 5.21
CA LEU A 56 -0.69 -22.60 5.71
C LEU A 56 -2.12 -23.08 6.04
N PHE A 57 -2.76 -23.77 5.10
CA PHE A 57 -4.15 -24.21 5.27
C PHE A 57 -4.26 -25.40 6.24
N ILE A 58 -3.19 -26.17 6.41
CA ILE A 58 -3.16 -27.29 7.36
C ILE A 58 -3.07 -26.76 8.79
N LYS A 59 -2.10 -25.89 9.06
CA LYS A 59 -1.92 -25.29 10.39
C LYS A 59 -3.15 -24.53 10.87
N LEU A 60 -3.82 -23.82 9.95
CA LEU A 60 -5.05 -23.10 10.26
C LEU A 60 -6.21 -24.04 10.62
N ILE A 61 -6.43 -25.11 9.83
CA ILE A 61 -7.54 -26.02 10.12
C ILE A 61 -7.28 -26.86 11.37
N GLU A 62 -6.01 -27.16 11.69
CA GLU A 62 -5.61 -27.82 12.93
C GLU A 62 -5.89 -26.95 14.16
N ALA A 63 -5.54 -25.67 14.12
CA ALA A 63 -5.87 -24.74 15.19
C ALA A 63 -7.38 -24.59 15.39
N ILE A 64 -8.16 -24.53 14.30
CA ILE A 64 -9.63 -24.47 14.37
C ILE A 64 -10.19 -25.78 14.94
N ALA A 65 -9.66 -26.92 14.52
CA ALA A 65 -10.08 -28.22 15.00
C ALA A 65 -9.80 -28.40 16.49
N GLU A 66 -8.70 -27.84 17.01
CA GLU A 66 -8.41 -27.83 18.44
C GLU A 66 -9.45 -27.01 19.23
N GLU A 67 -9.79 -25.81 18.77
CA GLU A 67 -10.78 -24.94 19.43
C GLU A 67 -12.22 -25.49 19.31
N GLU A 68 -12.58 -26.12 18.20
CA GLU A 68 -13.92 -26.67 17.93
C GLU A 68 -14.04 -28.16 18.30
N SER A 69 -12.98 -28.77 18.85
CA SER A 69 -12.92 -30.20 19.20
C SER A 69 -13.25 -31.16 18.04
N TRP A 70 -12.76 -30.85 16.83
CA TRP A 70 -12.89 -31.70 15.65
C TRP A 70 -11.78 -32.76 15.57
N GLN A 71 -12.08 -33.90 14.93
CA GLN A 71 -11.09 -34.91 14.58
C GLN A 71 -10.80 -34.82 13.09
N LEU A 72 -9.58 -34.39 12.73
CA LEU A 72 -9.17 -34.25 11.34
C LEU A 72 -8.65 -35.58 10.79
N SER A 73 -9.13 -35.97 9.62
CA SER A 73 -8.56 -37.08 8.83
C SER A 73 -8.18 -36.58 7.44
N TYR A 74 -6.91 -36.76 7.04
CA TYR A 74 -6.40 -36.24 5.77
C TYR A 74 -6.50 -37.28 4.66
N VAL A 75 -7.03 -36.89 3.51
CA VAL A 75 -7.22 -37.76 2.35
C VAL A 75 -6.35 -37.25 1.21
N ASP A 76 -5.32 -38.03 0.85
CA ASP A 76 -4.43 -37.70 -0.26
C ASP A 76 -5.15 -37.81 -1.60
N CYS A 77 -5.04 -36.76 -2.43
CA CYS A 77 -5.62 -36.71 -3.76
C CYS A 77 -4.78 -35.83 -4.71
N GLU A 78 -4.93 -36.01 -6.02
CA GLU A 78 -4.42 -35.03 -6.99
C GLU A 78 -5.42 -33.87 -7.11
N TRP A 79 -4.94 -32.65 -7.40
CA TRP A 79 -5.79 -31.46 -7.47
C TRP A 79 -7.02 -31.65 -8.38
N SER A 80 -6.86 -32.33 -9.52
CA SER A 80 -7.93 -32.62 -10.47
C SER A 80 -9.01 -33.57 -9.93
N ASP A 81 -8.65 -34.41 -8.95
CA ASP A 81 -9.52 -35.45 -8.39
C ASP A 81 -10.11 -35.06 -7.04
N CYS A 82 -9.45 -34.16 -6.29
CA CYS A 82 -9.91 -33.68 -4.98
C CYS A 82 -11.28 -32.98 -5.04
N LEU A 83 -11.51 -32.09 -6.02
CA LEU A 83 -12.79 -31.37 -6.18
C LEU A 83 -13.97 -32.32 -6.46
N PRO A 84 -13.86 -33.30 -7.38
CA PRO A 84 -14.85 -34.35 -7.53
C PRO A 84 -15.11 -35.17 -6.26
N MET A 85 -14.10 -35.36 -5.39
CA MET A 85 -14.28 -36.09 -4.13
C MET A 85 -15.18 -35.35 -3.13
N LEU A 86 -15.21 -34.01 -3.14
CA LEU A 86 -16.20 -33.24 -2.36
C LEU A 86 -17.62 -33.61 -2.79
N SER A 87 -17.91 -33.56 -4.10
CA SER A 87 -19.24 -33.84 -4.64
C SER A 87 -19.71 -35.28 -4.40
N ASN A 88 -18.75 -36.22 -4.28
CA ASN A 88 -19.02 -37.64 -4.04
C ASN A 88 -18.93 -38.04 -2.55
N ASN A 89 -18.84 -37.08 -1.61
CA ASN A 89 -18.69 -37.31 -0.17
C ASN A 89 -17.43 -38.12 0.21
N GLY A 90 -16.38 -38.10 -0.61
CA GLY A 90 -15.08 -38.69 -0.31
C GLY A 90 -14.25 -37.85 0.67
N ILE A 91 -14.44 -36.53 0.66
CA ILE A 91 -13.90 -35.56 1.61
C ILE A 91 -15.00 -34.58 2.03
N ASP A 92 -14.84 -33.97 3.20
CA ASP A 92 -15.80 -33.02 3.78
C ASP A 92 -15.40 -31.56 3.55
N LEU A 93 -14.09 -31.30 3.46
CA LEU A 93 -13.50 -29.97 3.32
C LEU A 93 -12.31 -30.00 2.36
N MET A 94 -12.28 -29.08 1.40
CA MET A 94 -11.14 -28.89 0.50
C MET A 94 -10.49 -27.52 0.72
N PRO A 95 -9.22 -27.45 1.12
CA PRO A 95 -8.47 -26.21 1.29
C PRO A 95 -7.87 -25.66 -0.02
N ASP A 96 -7.46 -24.40 0.01
CA ASP A 96 -6.70 -23.72 -1.05
C ASP A 96 -7.44 -23.67 -2.41
N VAL A 97 -8.74 -23.37 -2.38
CA VAL A 97 -9.58 -23.28 -3.57
C VAL A 97 -9.99 -21.84 -3.87
N ALA A 98 -9.80 -21.42 -5.12
CA ALA A 98 -10.29 -20.15 -5.62
C ALA A 98 -11.70 -20.25 -6.24
N ILE A 99 -12.50 -19.21 -6.05
CA ILE A 99 -13.85 -19.07 -6.60
C ILE A 99 -13.79 -18.89 -8.11
N THR A 100 -14.64 -19.64 -8.83
CA THR A 100 -14.95 -19.43 -10.25
C THR A 100 -16.45 -19.60 -10.46
N GLU A 101 -17.00 -19.05 -11.55
CA GLU A 101 -18.44 -19.20 -11.86
C GLU A 101 -18.89 -20.66 -11.87
N LYS A 102 -18.06 -21.57 -12.39
CA LYS A 102 -18.34 -23.02 -12.42
C LYS A 102 -18.28 -23.66 -11.03
N ARG A 103 -17.42 -23.17 -10.12
CA ARG A 103 -17.25 -23.74 -8.78
C ARG A 103 -18.29 -23.20 -7.80
N ASP A 104 -18.61 -21.92 -7.87
CA ASP A 104 -19.63 -21.26 -7.05
C ASP A 104 -21.03 -21.89 -7.24
N GLN A 105 -21.28 -22.48 -8.42
CA GLN A 105 -22.51 -23.23 -8.70
C GLN A 105 -22.56 -24.63 -8.05
N ASN A 106 -21.40 -25.23 -7.74
CA ASN A 106 -21.29 -26.64 -7.35
C ASN A 106 -20.78 -26.84 -5.92
N TYR A 107 -20.25 -25.80 -5.30
CA TYR A 107 -19.59 -25.87 -4.00
C TYR A 107 -19.89 -24.62 -3.16
N ASP A 108 -19.91 -24.78 -1.84
CA ASP A 108 -20.09 -23.67 -0.91
C ASP A 108 -18.73 -23.18 -0.41
N PHE A 109 -18.57 -21.86 -0.38
CA PHE A 109 -17.37 -21.17 0.09
C PHE A 109 -17.70 -20.42 1.38
N HIS A 110 -16.73 -20.32 2.29
CA HIS A 110 -16.81 -19.36 3.39
C HIS A 110 -16.53 -17.93 2.88
N THR A 111 -16.89 -16.90 3.65
CA THR A 111 -16.98 -15.52 3.18
C THR A 111 -15.65 -14.76 3.23
N LEU A 112 -14.80 -15.04 4.23
CA LEU A 112 -13.53 -14.35 4.42
C LEU A 112 -12.39 -15.13 3.76
N PRO A 113 -11.71 -14.63 2.71
CA PRO A 113 -10.64 -15.39 2.08
C PRO A 113 -9.50 -15.66 3.05
N VAL A 114 -8.91 -16.85 3.05
CA VAL A 114 -7.78 -17.21 3.91
C VAL A 114 -6.54 -16.42 3.52
N THR A 115 -6.23 -16.37 2.22
CA THR A 115 -5.10 -15.62 1.66
C THR A 115 -5.32 -15.35 0.18
N HIS A 116 -4.42 -14.59 -0.44
CA HIS A 116 -4.45 -14.25 -1.85
C HIS A 116 -3.24 -14.86 -2.56
N SER A 117 -3.46 -15.48 -3.73
CA SER A 117 -2.40 -16.08 -4.54
C SER A 117 -2.22 -15.36 -5.87
N TRP A 118 -1.06 -14.73 -6.02
CA TRP A 118 -0.62 -14.14 -7.27
C TRP A 118 -0.11 -15.22 -8.23
N SER A 119 -0.49 -15.12 -9.50
CA SER A 119 0.02 -15.99 -10.56
C SER A 119 0.67 -15.15 -11.66
N GLY A 120 1.60 -15.75 -12.38
CA GLY A 120 2.31 -15.10 -13.47
C GLY A 120 2.64 -16.11 -14.57
N ILE A 121 3.29 -15.61 -15.61
CA ILE A 121 3.76 -16.42 -16.73
C ILE A 121 5.29 -16.46 -16.71
N TRP A 122 5.84 -17.68 -16.76
CA TRP A 122 7.28 -17.92 -16.90
C TRP A 122 7.57 -18.53 -18.26
N ALA A 123 8.54 -17.96 -18.97
CA ALA A 123 8.87 -18.31 -20.34
C ALA A 123 10.30 -18.83 -20.47
N ARG A 124 10.56 -19.59 -21.54
CA ARG A 124 11.93 -19.96 -21.92
C ARG A 124 12.73 -18.70 -22.27
N LYS A 125 14.03 -18.69 -21.95
CA LYS A 125 14.91 -17.52 -22.19
C LYS A 125 14.99 -17.05 -23.64
N ASP A 126 14.66 -17.90 -24.61
CA ASP A 126 14.65 -17.58 -26.04
C ASP A 126 13.35 -16.90 -26.53
N ILE A 127 12.36 -16.72 -25.64
CA ILE A 127 11.05 -16.15 -25.97
C ILE A 127 10.82 -14.91 -25.13
N GLU A 128 10.78 -13.75 -25.77
CA GLU A 128 10.52 -12.47 -25.11
C GLU A 128 9.02 -12.17 -25.11
N ILE A 129 8.45 -12.04 -23.92
CA ILE A 129 7.04 -11.67 -23.70
C ILE A 129 7.05 -10.44 -22.82
N LEU A 130 6.74 -9.27 -23.37
CA LEU A 130 6.75 -7.99 -22.67
C LEU A 130 5.33 -7.53 -22.29
N GLY A 131 4.30 -8.06 -22.97
CA GLY A 131 2.91 -7.79 -22.64
C GLY A 131 1.91 -8.73 -23.31
N ILE A 132 0.62 -8.50 -23.03
CA ILE A 132 -0.50 -9.31 -23.53
C ILE A 132 -0.50 -9.49 -25.07
N PRO A 133 -0.13 -8.49 -25.90
CA PRO A 133 -0.05 -8.67 -27.35
C PRO A 133 0.95 -9.73 -27.82
N ASP A 134 2.03 -9.97 -27.05
CA ASP A 134 3.09 -10.91 -27.39
C ASP A 134 2.68 -12.37 -27.17
N LEU A 135 1.55 -12.61 -26.48
CA LEU A 135 1.01 -13.94 -26.26
C LEU A 135 0.35 -14.56 -27.51
N ARG A 136 0.30 -13.83 -28.63
CA ARG A 136 -0.35 -14.28 -29.86
C ARG A 136 0.31 -15.56 -30.39
N GLY A 137 -0.40 -16.68 -30.26
CA GLY A 137 0.04 -17.98 -30.77
C GLY A 137 1.13 -18.68 -29.95
N VAL A 138 1.54 -18.12 -28.81
CA VAL A 138 2.45 -18.73 -27.83
C VAL A 138 1.79 -19.97 -27.23
N ARG A 139 2.52 -21.09 -27.11
CA ARG A 139 2.03 -22.28 -26.43
C ARG A 139 2.24 -22.14 -24.95
N ILE A 140 1.18 -22.04 -24.17
CA ILE A 140 1.31 -21.84 -22.72
C ILE A 140 0.81 -23.10 -22.02
N ALA A 141 1.66 -23.69 -21.17
CA ALA A 141 1.28 -24.77 -20.29
C ALA A 141 0.35 -24.23 -19.20
N VAL A 142 -0.85 -24.83 -19.11
CA VAL A 142 -1.89 -24.39 -18.19
C VAL A 142 -2.43 -25.59 -17.43
N LEU A 143 -2.54 -25.43 -16.11
CA LEU A 143 -3.14 -26.45 -15.26
C LEU A 143 -4.62 -26.61 -15.63
N LYS A 144 -5.07 -27.85 -15.73
CA LYS A 144 -6.46 -28.18 -16.08
C LYS A 144 -7.46 -27.60 -15.06
N ASP A 145 -8.57 -27.05 -15.56
CA ASP A 145 -9.63 -26.40 -14.76
C ASP A 145 -9.09 -25.30 -13.81
N SER A 146 -7.99 -24.63 -14.19
CA SER A 146 -7.32 -23.63 -13.36
C SER A 146 -7.93 -22.24 -13.51
N VAL A 147 -7.91 -21.46 -12.42
CA VAL A 147 -8.40 -20.08 -12.42
C VAL A 147 -7.47 -19.18 -13.24
N GLN A 148 -6.20 -19.55 -13.29
CA GLN A 148 -5.16 -18.89 -14.09
C GLN A 148 -5.50 -18.85 -15.58
N GLU A 149 -6.08 -19.93 -16.12
CA GLU A 149 -6.50 -19.98 -17.53
C GLU A 149 -7.59 -18.96 -17.82
N ALA A 150 -8.67 -18.99 -17.02
CA ALA A 150 -9.81 -18.12 -17.19
C ALA A 150 -9.43 -16.65 -17.01
N ALA A 151 -8.57 -16.36 -16.02
CA ALA A 151 -8.04 -15.02 -15.80
C ALA A 151 -7.22 -14.52 -17.00
N LEU A 152 -6.34 -15.36 -17.55
CA LEU A 152 -5.56 -14.99 -18.73
C LEU A 152 -6.46 -14.77 -19.95
N GLN A 153 -7.43 -15.67 -20.19
CA GLN A 153 -8.39 -15.52 -21.28
C GLN A 153 -9.19 -14.21 -21.18
N LYS A 154 -9.65 -13.83 -19.98
CA LYS A 154 -10.38 -12.58 -19.73
C LYS A 154 -9.51 -11.34 -20.01
N MET A 155 -8.25 -11.35 -19.57
CA MET A 155 -7.30 -10.27 -19.89
C MET A 155 -7.09 -10.16 -21.39
N MET A 156 -7.01 -11.27 -22.11
CA MET A 156 -6.75 -11.30 -23.55
C MET A 156 -7.96 -10.87 -24.41
N MET A 157 -9.20 -11.09 -23.93
CA MET A 157 -10.41 -10.62 -24.62
C MET A 157 -10.41 -9.11 -24.87
N GLY A 158 -9.89 -8.30 -23.94
CA GLY A 158 -9.78 -6.85 -24.10
C GLY A 158 -8.83 -6.40 -25.22
N TYR A 159 -7.90 -7.25 -25.63
CA TYR A 159 -6.88 -6.94 -26.65
C TYR A 159 -7.11 -7.65 -27.99
N GLY A 160 -8.10 -8.54 -28.09
CA GLY A 160 -8.36 -9.33 -29.31
C GLY A 160 -7.22 -10.28 -29.67
N VAL A 161 -6.48 -10.79 -28.69
CA VAL A 161 -5.34 -11.71 -28.86
C VAL A 161 -5.68 -13.08 -28.24
N GLY A 162 -5.07 -14.16 -28.73
CA GLY A 162 -5.25 -15.52 -28.20
C GLY A 162 -3.93 -16.29 -28.11
N PHE A 163 -3.82 -17.19 -27.12
CA PHE A 163 -2.69 -18.11 -26.95
C PHE A 163 -3.12 -19.56 -27.25
N LYS A 164 -2.16 -20.50 -27.29
CA LYS A 164 -2.43 -21.93 -27.48
C LYS A 164 -2.27 -22.66 -26.13
N PRO A 165 -3.35 -23.09 -25.46
CA PRO A 165 -3.23 -23.81 -24.20
C PRO A 165 -2.62 -25.20 -24.42
N VAL A 166 -1.72 -25.58 -23.52
CA VAL A 166 -1.17 -26.93 -23.36
C VAL A 166 -1.59 -27.41 -21.99
N GLU A 167 -2.67 -28.18 -21.93
CA GLU A 167 -3.18 -28.71 -20.66
C GLU A 167 -2.17 -29.66 -19.99
N VAL A 168 -2.03 -29.49 -18.67
CA VAL A 168 -1.22 -30.33 -17.77
C VAL A 168 -1.99 -30.61 -16.48
N ASN A 169 -1.65 -31.70 -15.79
CA ASN A 169 -2.31 -32.12 -14.56
C ASN A 169 -1.59 -31.62 -13.29
N THR A 170 -0.30 -31.28 -13.39
CA THR A 170 0.50 -30.74 -12.29
C THR A 170 1.36 -29.56 -12.76
N PHE A 171 1.78 -28.69 -11.83
CA PHE A 171 2.72 -27.62 -12.16
C PHE A 171 4.08 -28.16 -12.62
N ASP A 172 4.55 -29.26 -12.02
CA ASP A 172 5.76 -29.95 -12.47
C ASP A 172 5.66 -30.40 -13.93
N GLU A 173 4.53 -31.00 -14.32
CA GLU A 173 4.28 -31.36 -15.72
C GLU A 173 4.28 -30.12 -16.62
N GLY A 174 3.74 -28.98 -16.14
CA GLY A 174 3.80 -27.68 -16.81
C GLY A 174 5.23 -27.19 -17.06
N PHE A 175 6.06 -27.19 -16.02
CA PHE A 175 7.48 -26.83 -16.15
C PHE A 175 8.23 -27.76 -17.10
N GLN A 176 8.00 -29.08 -16.99
CA GLN A 176 8.60 -30.06 -17.88
C GLN A 176 8.12 -29.89 -19.33
N ALA A 177 6.87 -29.49 -19.55
CA ALA A 177 6.37 -29.19 -20.90
C ALA A 177 7.13 -28.01 -21.53
N VAL A 178 7.49 -27.00 -20.73
CA VAL A 178 8.31 -25.87 -21.19
C VAL A 178 9.74 -26.34 -21.47
N VAL A 179 10.39 -27.02 -20.52
CA VAL A 179 11.78 -27.50 -20.66
C VAL A 179 11.95 -28.43 -21.88
N ASN A 180 10.97 -29.30 -22.13
CA ASN A 180 10.99 -30.25 -23.25
C ASN A 180 10.49 -29.65 -24.58
N GLY A 181 10.19 -28.35 -24.63
CA GLY A 181 9.77 -27.63 -25.84
C GLY A 181 8.34 -27.92 -26.32
N ARG A 182 7.53 -28.64 -25.52
CA ARG A 182 6.11 -28.87 -25.76
C ARG A 182 5.29 -27.59 -25.55
N ALA A 183 5.70 -26.75 -24.60
CA ALA A 183 5.19 -25.40 -24.36
C ALA A 183 6.32 -24.36 -24.45
N ASP A 184 5.93 -23.11 -24.66
CA ASP A 184 6.78 -21.93 -24.78
C ASP A 184 6.86 -21.16 -23.46
N ALA A 185 5.78 -21.19 -22.67
CA ALA A 185 5.65 -20.62 -21.35
C ALA A 185 4.77 -21.49 -20.45
N VAL A 186 4.76 -21.25 -19.15
CA VAL A 186 3.88 -21.89 -18.16
C VAL A 186 3.21 -20.82 -17.29
N ILE A 187 1.92 -21.00 -17.01
CA ILE A 187 1.20 -20.19 -16.02
C ILE A 187 1.21 -20.93 -14.69
N VAL A 188 1.68 -20.26 -13.65
CA VAL A 188 1.85 -20.86 -12.32
C VAL A 188 1.77 -19.77 -11.24
N ASN A 189 1.53 -20.17 -10.00
CA ASN A 189 1.60 -19.23 -8.88
C ASN A 189 3.04 -18.75 -8.64
N VAL A 190 3.20 -17.48 -8.25
CA VAL A 190 4.51 -16.81 -8.11
C VAL A 190 5.43 -17.53 -7.14
N HIS A 191 4.88 -18.06 -6.04
CA HIS A 191 5.67 -18.71 -5.01
C HIS A 191 6.30 -20.01 -5.53
N TYR A 192 5.48 -20.87 -6.15
CA TYR A 192 5.93 -22.13 -6.73
C TYR A 192 6.94 -21.87 -7.87
N ALA A 193 6.73 -20.81 -8.66
CA ALA A 193 7.68 -20.41 -9.69
C ALA A 193 9.01 -19.92 -9.13
N ASN A 194 9.02 -19.13 -8.06
CA ASN A 194 10.26 -18.66 -7.42
C ASN A 194 11.13 -19.82 -6.92
N MET A 195 10.50 -20.92 -6.50
CA MET A 195 11.19 -22.13 -6.05
C MET A 195 11.76 -22.96 -7.22
N HIS A 196 11.04 -23.09 -8.33
CA HIS A 196 11.38 -24.07 -9.38
C HIS A 196 11.85 -23.44 -10.71
N ALA A 197 11.32 -22.28 -11.10
CA ALA A 197 11.57 -21.68 -12.41
C ALA A 197 13.05 -21.29 -12.62
N ARG A 198 13.72 -20.83 -11.56
CA ARG A 198 15.13 -20.40 -11.61
C ARG A 198 16.08 -21.56 -11.89
N GLU A 199 15.86 -22.71 -11.27
CA GLU A 199 16.66 -23.93 -11.47
C GLU A 199 16.48 -24.49 -12.89
N LEU A 200 15.28 -24.34 -13.44
CA LEU A 200 14.92 -24.77 -14.79
C LEU A 200 15.27 -23.74 -15.87
N GLY A 201 15.89 -22.62 -15.49
CA GLY A 201 16.37 -21.59 -16.41
C GLY A 201 15.25 -20.84 -17.15
N LEU A 202 14.02 -20.82 -16.61
CA LEU A 202 12.94 -19.98 -17.10
C LEU A 202 13.07 -18.57 -16.53
N HIS A 203 12.56 -17.58 -17.25
CA HIS A 203 12.50 -16.20 -16.78
C HIS A 203 11.05 -15.76 -16.60
N GLU A 204 10.84 -14.88 -15.63
CA GLU A 204 9.55 -14.27 -15.35
C GLU A 204 9.22 -13.23 -16.43
N THR A 205 7.98 -13.23 -16.89
CA THR A 205 7.46 -12.20 -17.81
C THR A 205 6.77 -11.09 -17.01
N PRO A 206 6.61 -9.87 -17.56
CA PRO A 206 5.88 -8.78 -16.89
C PRO A 206 4.37 -9.05 -16.71
N ILE A 207 3.84 -10.15 -17.25
CA ILE A 207 2.42 -10.47 -17.22
C ILE A 207 2.08 -11.17 -15.90
N MET A 208 1.49 -10.40 -15.00
CA MET A 208 0.94 -10.86 -13.73
C MET A 208 -0.58 -10.96 -13.81
N LEU A 209 -1.12 -12.03 -13.26
CA LEU A 209 -2.55 -12.26 -13.14
C LEU A 209 -3.04 -11.72 -11.80
N ASN A 210 -4.24 -11.14 -11.80
CA ASN A 210 -4.90 -10.66 -10.58
C ASN A 210 -4.91 -11.76 -9.51
N PRO A 211 -4.72 -11.40 -8.23
CA PRO A 211 -4.58 -12.38 -7.17
C PRO A 211 -5.91 -13.11 -6.97
N ALA A 212 -5.85 -14.44 -6.95
CA ALA A 212 -7.01 -15.26 -6.64
C ALA A 212 -7.16 -15.35 -5.11
N SER A 213 -8.35 -15.02 -4.61
CA SER A 213 -8.75 -15.27 -3.22
C SER A 213 -8.90 -16.78 -2.99
N LEU A 214 -8.31 -17.30 -1.92
CA LEU A 214 -8.27 -18.72 -1.61
C LEU A 214 -9.07 -19.03 -0.34
N PHE A 215 -9.85 -20.12 -0.40
CA PHE A 215 -10.83 -20.49 0.61
C PHE A 215 -10.75 -21.99 0.94
N TYR A 216 -11.37 -22.37 2.04
CA TYR A 216 -11.88 -23.73 2.25
C TYR A 216 -13.26 -23.89 1.60
N VAL A 217 -13.54 -25.09 1.13
CA VAL A 217 -14.73 -25.37 0.31
C VAL A 217 -15.39 -26.67 0.74
N THR A 218 -16.72 -26.68 0.79
CA THR A 218 -17.53 -27.88 1.00
C THR A 218 -18.39 -28.16 -0.24
N ALA A 219 -19.01 -29.35 -0.32
CA ALA A 219 -20.00 -29.59 -1.36
C ALA A 219 -21.22 -28.67 -1.15
N ALA A 220 -21.84 -28.22 -2.25
CA ALA A 220 -22.98 -27.32 -2.17
C ALA A 220 -24.10 -27.89 -1.28
N GLY A 221 -24.55 -27.09 -0.30
CA GLY A 221 -25.61 -27.44 0.64
C GLY A 221 -25.19 -28.39 1.77
N THR A 222 -23.91 -28.73 1.91
CA THR A 222 -23.40 -29.59 3.00
C THR A 222 -22.33 -28.90 3.84
N ASN A 223 -22.19 -29.32 5.09
CA ASN A 223 -21.14 -28.87 6.02
C ASN A 223 -21.01 -27.34 6.17
N ARG A 224 -22.09 -26.58 5.96
CA ARG A 224 -22.10 -25.11 6.06
C ARG A 224 -21.71 -24.59 7.43
N ASP A 225 -21.94 -25.40 8.45
CA ASP A 225 -21.50 -25.15 9.82
C ASP A 225 -19.96 -25.19 9.97
N LEU A 226 -19.23 -26.02 9.20
CA LEU A 226 -17.76 -25.95 9.14
C LEU A 226 -17.30 -24.60 8.59
N LEU A 227 -17.91 -24.15 7.49
CA LEU A 227 -17.56 -22.90 6.84
C LEU A 227 -17.82 -21.69 7.76
N ASN A 228 -18.94 -21.69 8.49
CA ASN A 228 -19.26 -20.64 9.45
C ASN A 228 -18.26 -20.60 10.64
N ALA A 229 -17.84 -21.77 11.14
CA ALA A 229 -16.84 -21.85 12.20
C ALA A 229 -15.48 -21.32 11.70
N ILE A 230 -15.09 -21.68 10.47
CA ILE A 230 -13.88 -21.17 9.82
C ILE A 230 -13.92 -19.64 9.69
N ASP A 231 -15.04 -19.07 9.21
CA ASP A 231 -15.18 -17.60 9.09
C ASP A 231 -15.05 -16.90 10.45
N LYS A 232 -15.71 -17.44 11.49
CA LYS A 232 -15.64 -16.90 12.86
C LYS A 232 -14.20 -16.83 13.37
N HIS A 233 -13.43 -17.92 13.22
CA HIS A 233 -12.04 -17.97 13.69
C HIS A 233 -11.11 -17.09 12.86
N ILE A 234 -11.26 -17.08 11.54
CA ILE A 234 -10.46 -16.21 10.65
C ILE A 234 -10.74 -14.73 10.95
N GLU A 235 -11.99 -14.34 11.17
CA GLU A 235 -12.37 -12.98 11.52
C GLU A 235 -11.73 -12.54 12.83
N GLN A 236 -11.82 -13.39 13.86
CA GLN A 236 -11.23 -13.14 15.16
C GLN A 236 -9.70 -13.02 15.08
N TRP A 237 -9.02 -14.03 14.54
CA TRP A 237 -7.55 -14.10 14.51
C TRP A 237 -6.90 -13.01 13.65
N ARG A 238 -7.58 -12.49 12.63
CA ARG A 238 -7.05 -11.36 11.83
C ARG A 238 -6.92 -10.06 12.61
N SER A 239 -7.70 -9.89 13.67
CA SER A 239 -7.64 -8.71 14.55
C SER A 239 -6.54 -8.79 15.61
N GLU A 240 -5.92 -9.97 15.79
CA GLU A 240 -4.94 -10.25 16.83
C GLU A 240 -3.55 -10.56 16.22
N PRO A 241 -2.51 -9.73 16.44
CA PRO A 241 -1.19 -9.90 15.81
C PRO A 241 -0.45 -11.20 16.15
N ASP A 242 -0.73 -11.80 17.33
CA ASP A 242 -0.09 -13.03 17.83
C ASP A 242 -1.01 -14.26 17.67
N SER A 243 -1.94 -14.23 16.72
CA SER A 243 -2.89 -15.31 16.49
C SER A 243 -2.30 -16.49 15.69
N PRO A 244 -2.93 -17.69 15.77
CA PRO A 244 -2.60 -18.83 14.92
C PRO A 244 -2.59 -18.49 13.42
N TYR A 245 -3.40 -17.50 13.01
CA TYR A 245 -3.43 -17.02 11.63
C TYR A 245 -2.12 -16.38 11.18
N TYR A 246 -1.58 -15.42 11.94
CA TYR A 246 -0.32 -14.76 11.59
C TYR A 246 0.89 -15.70 11.76
N GLU A 247 0.84 -16.63 12.72
CA GLU A 247 1.90 -17.62 12.90
C GLU A 247 1.97 -18.62 11.72
N ALA A 248 0.81 -19.14 11.29
CA ALA A 248 0.72 -19.99 10.10
C ALA A 248 1.18 -19.24 8.82
N LEU A 249 0.81 -17.97 8.68
CA LEU A 249 1.23 -17.13 7.56
C LEU A 249 2.75 -16.88 7.55
N LYS A 250 3.32 -16.57 8.71
CA LYS A 250 4.77 -16.35 8.88
C LYS A 250 5.56 -17.63 8.59
N SER A 251 5.08 -18.78 9.06
CA SER A 251 5.71 -20.07 8.79
C SER A 251 5.67 -20.43 7.30
N ALA A 252 4.58 -20.12 6.59
CA ALA A 252 4.46 -20.41 5.16
C ALA A 252 5.31 -19.47 4.28
N MET A 253 5.73 -18.31 4.79
CA MET A 253 6.56 -17.34 4.05
C MET A 253 8.08 -17.57 4.17
N VAL A 254 8.52 -18.48 5.05
CA VAL A 254 9.96 -18.80 5.25
C VAL A 254 10.24 -20.21 4.71
N PRO A 255 11.02 -20.38 3.63
CA PRO A 255 11.31 -21.70 3.07
C PRO A 255 12.25 -22.49 3.99
N THR A 256 11.74 -23.52 4.67
CA THR A 256 12.57 -24.54 5.35
C THR A 256 12.90 -25.67 4.37
N GLN A 257 14.07 -25.61 3.74
CA GLN A 257 14.62 -26.77 3.04
C GLN A 257 15.39 -27.65 4.02
N GLU A 258 14.86 -28.82 4.37
CA GLU A 258 15.65 -29.86 5.01
C GLU A 258 16.55 -30.59 3.98
N PRO A 259 17.86 -30.72 4.25
CA PRO A 259 18.78 -31.33 3.30
C PRO A 259 18.62 -32.86 3.25
N ARG A 260 18.05 -33.40 2.16
CA ARG A 260 18.01 -34.84 1.88
C ARG A 260 19.35 -35.35 1.33
N ILE A 261 20.13 -36.06 2.15
CA ILE A 261 21.38 -36.72 1.71
C ILE A 261 21.03 -38.05 0.99
N PRO A 262 21.50 -38.29 -0.26
CA PRO A 262 21.16 -39.51 -1.01
C PRO A 262 21.67 -40.79 -0.33
N LYS A 263 20.86 -41.87 -0.35
CA LYS A 263 21.21 -43.19 0.24
C LYS A 263 22.53 -43.76 -0.29
N LEU A 264 22.92 -43.42 -1.52
CA LEU A 264 24.18 -43.83 -2.13
C LEU A 264 25.40 -43.13 -1.48
N VAL A 265 25.22 -41.88 -1.02
CA VAL A 265 26.21 -41.15 -0.22
C VAL A 265 26.31 -41.78 1.17
N LEU A 266 25.20 -42.21 1.77
CA LEU A 266 25.22 -42.91 3.07
C LEU A 266 25.98 -44.25 3.00
N TRP A 267 25.75 -45.06 1.95
CA TRP A 267 26.52 -46.29 1.72
C TRP A 267 27.99 -46.02 1.38
N ALA A 268 28.28 -44.97 0.60
CA ALA A 268 29.65 -44.53 0.35
C ALA A 268 30.36 -44.06 1.62
N LEU A 269 29.65 -43.45 2.57
CA LEU A 269 30.17 -43.05 3.87
C LEU A 269 30.44 -44.26 4.79
N ILE A 270 29.60 -45.29 4.76
CA ILE A 270 29.81 -46.53 5.53
C ILE A 270 31.02 -47.32 4.99
N ILE A 271 31.09 -47.52 3.67
CA ILE A 271 32.21 -48.20 3.01
C ILE A 271 33.49 -47.37 3.15
N GLY A 272 33.38 -46.05 2.97
CA GLY A 272 34.46 -45.10 3.23
C GLY A 272 34.94 -45.16 4.67
N GLY A 273 34.03 -45.27 5.64
CA GLY A 273 34.34 -45.43 7.06
C GLY A 273 35.13 -46.70 7.36
N ALA A 274 34.73 -47.84 6.78
CA ALA A 274 35.45 -49.11 6.93
C ALA A 274 36.87 -49.06 6.31
N ILE A 275 37.00 -48.42 5.14
CA ILE A 275 38.30 -48.20 4.47
C ILE A 275 39.17 -47.24 5.29
N ILE A 276 38.58 -46.21 5.91
CA ILE A 276 39.27 -45.27 6.79
C ILE A 276 39.82 -45.96 8.04
N VAL A 277 39.11 -46.91 8.65
CA VAL A 277 39.58 -47.66 9.82
C VAL A 277 40.76 -48.56 9.48
N ILE A 278 40.70 -49.27 8.35
CA ILE A 278 41.80 -50.11 7.85
C ILE A 278 43.01 -49.24 7.45
N MET A 279 42.76 -48.11 6.79
CA MET A 279 43.79 -47.10 6.51
C MET A 279 44.35 -46.50 7.79
N PHE A 280 43.58 -46.33 8.86
CA PHE A 280 44.08 -45.79 10.12
C PHE A 280 45.02 -46.78 10.83
N GLY A 281 44.75 -48.08 10.73
CA GLY A 281 45.64 -49.14 11.22
C GLY A 281 46.98 -49.17 10.48
N VAL A 282 46.95 -49.19 9.15
CA VAL A 282 48.16 -49.20 8.30
C VAL A 282 48.92 -47.86 8.38
N ALA A 283 48.19 -46.74 8.42
CA ALA A 283 48.78 -45.42 8.56
C ALA A 283 49.34 -45.16 9.96
N SER A 284 48.90 -45.86 11.01
CA SER A 284 49.49 -45.74 12.36
C SER A 284 50.82 -46.50 12.43
N LEU A 285 50.92 -47.66 11.77
CA LEU A 285 52.16 -48.42 11.64
C LEU A 285 53.21 -47.66 10.80
N LEU A 286 52.78 -47.04 9.70
CA LEU A 286 53.64 -46.20 8.84
C LEU A 286 53.96 -44.83 9.46
N ARG A 287 53.03 -44.23 10.23
CA ARG A 287 53.29 -42.98 10.98
C ARG A 287 54.34 -43.18 12.06
N TRP A 288 54.36 -44.33 12.73
CA TRP A 288 55.37 -44.64 13.73
C TRP A 288 56.80 -44.66 13.15
N GLN A 289 56.98 -45.17 11.93
CA GLN A 289 58.28 -45.16 11.25
C GLN A 289 58.70 -43.78 10.70
N VAL A 290 57.75 -42.98 10.19
CA VAL A 290 58.04 -41.69 9.53
C VAL A 290 58.06 -40.50 10.50
N GLN A 291 57.34 -40.57 11.63
CA GLN A 291 57.36 -39.53 12.68
C GLN A 291 58.73 -39.38 13.35
N LYS A 292 59.61 -40.38 13.23
CA LYS A 292 60.90 -40.36 13.92
C LYS A 292 61.90 -39.35 13.34
N ARG A 293 61.71 -38.78 12.13
CA ARG A 293 62.68 -37.83 11.57
C ARG A 293 62.20 -36.57 10.80
N THR A 294 61.05 -36.49 10.14
CA THR A 294 60.90 -35.39 9.11
C THR A 294 59.51 -34.79 8.80
N LYS A 295 58.45 -34.99 9.60
CA LYS A 295 57.08 -34.52 9.24
C LYS A 295 56.50 -33.31 9.98
N THR A 296 57.13 -32.82 11.06
CA THR A 296 56.54 -31.74 11.88
C THR A 296 56.71 -30.36 11.25
N LEU A 297 57.76 -30.12 10.44
CA LEU A 297 58.07 -28.79 9.92
C LEU A 297 57.25 -28.38 8.68
N SER A 298 56.94 -29.31 7.77
CA SER A 298 56.28 -29.01 6.49
C SER A 298 54.76 -28.81 6.61
N ARG A 299 54.08 -29.52 7.53
CA ARG A 299 52.62 -29.40 7.72
C ARG A 299 52.20 -28.11 8.42
N THR A 300 53.02 -27.61 9.35
CA THR A 300 52.77 -26.33 10.01
C THR A 300 52.91 -25.17 9.03
N ASN A 301 53.95 -25.18 8.18
CA ASN A 301 54.18 -24.12 7.20
C ASN A 301 53.10 -24.09 6.09
N ILE A 302 52.66 -25.26 5.60
CA ILE A 302 51.55 -25.33 4.62
C ILE A 302 50.23 -24.87 5.25
N ARG A 303 49.90 -25.34 6.46
CA ARG A 303 48.67 -24.93 7.15
C ARG A 303 48.67 -23.44 7.49
N PHE A 304 49.80 -22.89 7.92
CA PHE A 304 49.99 -21.47 8.17
C PHE A 304 49.77 -20.64 6.88
N ASN A 305 50.37 -21.04 5.76
CA ASN A 305 50.15 -20.37 4.47
C ASN A 305 48.70 -20.46 3.97
N HIS A 306 47.97 -21.55 4.22
CA HIS A 306 46.55 -21.64 3.87
C HIS A 306 45.69 -20.73 4.76
N LEU A 307 45.97 -20.65 6.06
CA LEU A 307 45.27 -19.75 6.97
C LEU A 307 45.50 -18.27 6.59
N LEU A 308 46.73 -17.89 6.23
CA LEU A 308 47.03 -16.55 5.75
C LEU A 308 46.31 -16.21 4.43
N LYS A 309 46.19 -17.17 3.51
CA LYS A 309 45.45 -16.95 2.25
C LYS A 309 43.95 -16.72 2.47
N ALA A 310 43.36 -17.37 3.47
CA ALA A 310 41.95 -17.21 3.84
C ALA A 310 41.71 -15.99 4.75
N SER A 311 42.73 -15.50 5.46
CA SER A 311 42.62 -14.34 6.34
C SER A 311 42.48 -13.04 5.53
N PRO A 312 41.56 -12.14 5.93
CA PRO A 312 41.47 -10.78 5.40
C PRO A 312 42.51 -9.82 6.01
N VAL A 313 43.38 -10.31 6.90
CA VAL A 313 44.41 -9.52 7.57
C VAL A 313 45.78 -9.78 6.95
N VAL A 314 46.47 -8.73 6.53
CA VAL A 314 47.85 -8.82 6.05
C VAL A 314 48.79 -8.74 7.25
N LEU A 315 49.66 -9.73 7.42
CA LEU A 315 50.68 -9.74 8.45
C LEU A 315 52.02 -9.34 7.86
N TYR A 316 52.79 -8.53 8.57
CA TYR A 316 54.11 -8.11 8.15
C TYR A 316 55.08 -8.04 9.32
N GLN A 317 56.37 -8.10 8.99
CA GLN A 317 57.48 -7.95 9.93
C GLN A 317 58.42 -6.87 9.43
N LEU A 318 58.77 -5.93 10.30
CA LEU A 318 59.70 -4.84 10.05
C LEU A 318 60.97 -5.02 10.89
N VAL A 319 62.09 -4.60 10.32
CA VAL A 319 63.38 -4.46 11.03
C VAL A 319 63.81 -3.02 10.96
N MET A 320 64.28 -2.47 12.08
CA MET A 320 64.87 -1.13 12.12
C MET A 320 66.29 -1.15 11.55
N GLU A 321 66.55 -0.27 10.58
CA GLU A 321 67.88 -0.04 9.97
C GLU A 321 68.22 1.46 10.04
N GLU A 322 69.48 1.83 9.75
CA GLU A 322 69.87 3.24 9.68
C GLU A 322 69.02 3.96 8.62
N GLY A 323 68.14 4.87 9.06
CA GLY A 323 67.27 5.66 8.19
C GLY A 323 65.80 5.23 8.13
N GLY A 324 65.37 4.17 8.83
CA GLY A 324 63.94 3.84 8.96
C GLY A 324 63.62 2.37 9.21
N PHE A 325 62.44 1.96 8.74
CA PHE A 325 61.93 0.60 8.90
C PHE A 325 61.83 -0.11 7.56
N ARG A 326 62.40 -1.31 7.52
CA ARG A 326 62.38 -2.15 6.33
C ARG A 326 61.49 -3.37 6.56
N PRO A 327 60.49 -3.62 5.71
CA PRO A 327 59.77 -4.88 5.72
C PRO A 327 60.72 -6.03 5.34
N VAL A 328 60.74 -7.09 6.16
CA VAL A 328 61.54 -8.30 5.92
C VAL A 328 60.68 -9.51 5.56
N TRP A 329 59.39 -9.44 5.86
CA TRP A 329 58.41 -10.44 5.49
C TRP A 329 57.02 -9.81 5.44
N VAL A 330 56.24 -10.12 4.41
CA VAL A 330 54.83 -9.74 4.26
C VAL A 330 54.03 -10.94 3.80
N SER A 331 52.85 -11.17 4.37
CA SER A 331 51.97 -12.27 3.97
C SER A 331 51.44 -12.10 2.54
N GLY A 332 51.40 -13.19 1.78
CA GLY A 332 51.05 -13.15 0.35
C GLY A 332 49.61 -12.75 0.00
N ASN A 333 48.72 -12.59 0.99
CA ASN A 333 47.37 -12.08 0.78
C ASN A 333 47.33 -10.56 0.49
N ILE A 334 48.44 -9.81 0.71
CA ILE A 334 48.59 -8.41 0.29
C ILE A 334 48.24 -8.20 -1.19
N LYS A 335 48.61 -9.16 -2.06
CA LYS A 335 48.29 -9.12 -3.49
C LYS A 335 46.79 -9.15 -3.78
N ARG A 336 46.04 -9.97 -3.04
CA ARG A 336 44.59 -10.09 -3.20
C ARG A 336 43.86 -8.86 -2.67
N ILE A 337 44.35 -8.27 -1.58
CA ILE A 337 43.64 -7.21 -0.85
C ILE A 337 44.02 -5.83 -1.39
N PHE A 338 45.30 -5.58 -1.67
CA PHE A 338 45.83 -4.27 -2.06
C PHE A 338 46.55 -4.26 -3.43
N GLY A 339 46.65 -5.40 -4.11
CA GLY A 339 47.23 -5.51 -5.46
C GLY A 339 48.76 -5.58 -5.52
N TYR A 340 49.47 -5.30 -4.42
CA TYR A 340 50.93 -5.33 -4.38
C TYR A 340 51.49 -6.75 -4.26
N ASP A 341 52.60 -7.03 -4.94
CA ASP A 341 53.35 -8.28 -4.74
C ASP A 341 54.27 -8.14 -3.50
N PRO A 342 54.37 -9.14 -2.60
CA PRO A 342 55.17 -9.02 -1.36
C PRO A 342 56.61 -8.52 -1.55
N GLU A 343 57.22 -8.88 -2.68
CA GLU A 343 58.59 -8.49 -3.02
C GLU A 343 58.74 -6.98 -3.32
N GLU A 344 57.65 -6.32 -3.72
CA GLU A 344 57.61 -4.87 -4.01
C GLU A 344 57.64 -4.03 -2.72
N LEU A 345 57.35 -4.63 -1.56
CA LEU A 345 57.23 -3.92 -0.27
C LEU A 345 58.54 -3.89 0.53
N TYR A 346 59.61 -4.54 0.08
CA TYR A 346 60.84 -4.67 0.86
C TYR A 346 61.78 -3.45 0.81
N GLU A 347 61.32 -2.35 0.20
CA GLU A 347 62.00 -1.06 0.22
C GLU A 347 61.89 -0.38 1.59
N LEU A 348 62.89 0.42 1.94
CA LEU A 348 62.94 1.14 3.21
C LEU A 348 61.80 2.19 3.25
N ASN A 349 61.00 2.16 4.31
CA ASN A 349 59.86 3.07 4.52
C ASN A 349 58.76 3.03 3.44
N TRP A 350 58.65 1.94 2.66
CA TRP A 350 57.64 1.80 1.58
C TRP A 350 56.21 2.19 1.99
N TRP A 351 55.82 1.87 3.24
CA TRP A 351 54.49 2.19 3.77
C TRP A 351 54.18 3.70 3.76
N GLN A 352 55.20 4.57 3.80
CA GLN A 352 55.02 6.02 3.76
C GLN A 352 54.67 6.56 2.37
N ASP A 353 54.93 5.79 1.32
CA ASP A 353 54.68 6.19 -0.08
C ASP A 353 53.25 5.89 -0.51
N VAL A 354 52.60 4.93 0.16
CA VAL A 354 51.20 4.56 -0.10
C VAL A 354 50.21 5.32 0.80
N LEU A 355 50.68 6.11 1.77
CA LEU A 355 49.81 6.90 2.65
C LEU A 355 49.01 7.94 1.88
N HIS A 356 47.75 8.11 2.27
CA HIS A 356 46.94 9.24 1.82
C HIS A 356 47.58 10.56 2.27
N GLN A 357 47.50 11.58 1.41
CA GLN A 357 48.22 12.85 1.57
C GLN A 357 47.89 13.55 2.89
N ASP A 358 46.61 13.57 3.26
CA ASP A 358 46.12 14.20 4.49
C ASP A 358 46.56 13.48 5.77
N ASP A 359 46.80 12.16 5.69
CA ASP A 359 47.08 11.32 6.87
C ASP A 359 48.59 11.20 7.10
N ARG A 360 49.42 11.52 6.08
CA ARG A 360 50.85 11.24 6.05
C ARG A 360 51.62 11.82 7.25
N THR A 361 51.44 13.10 7.54
CA THR A 361 52.19 13.78 8.63
C THR A 361 51.84 13.19 9.98
N ASN A 362 50.54 13.05 10.27
CA ASN A 362 50.05 12.56 11.55
C ASN A 362 50.42 11.08 11.76
N THR A 363 50.27 10.24 10.74
CA THR A 363 50.62 8.81 10.85
C THR A 363 52.12 8.60 11.07
N ILE A 364 52.99 9.37 10.41
CA ILE A 364 54.45 9.27 10.62
C ILE A 364 54.85 9.69 12.04
N GLU A 365 54.29 10.79 12.56
CA GLU A 365 54.57 11.23 13.93
C GLU A 365 54.11 10.20 14.97
N GLN A 366 52.91 9.66 14.78
CA GLN A 366 52.33 8.69 15.71
C GLN A 366 53.03 7.32 15.67
N PHE A 367 53.58 6.92 14.53
CA PHE A 367 54.38 5.70 14.39
C PHE A 367 55.56 5.65 15.37
N GLY A 368 56.14 6.80 15.71
CA GLY A 368 57.24 6.90 16.70
C GLY A 368 56.82 6.48 18.11
N GLY A 369 55.53 6.58 18.46
CA GLY A 369 55.01 6.22 19.79
C GLY A 369 55.13 4.74 20.13
N ILE A 370 55.38 3.86 19.15
CA ILE A 370 55.56 2.42 19.39
C ILE A 370 56.74 2.11 20.31
N PHE A 371 57.77 2.96 20.33
CA PHE A 371 58.92 2.77 21.20
C PHE A 371 58.63 3.08 22.68
N ASP A 372 57.60 3.89 22.94
CA ASP A 372 57.19 4.27 24.29
C ASP A 372 56.21 3.25 24.87
N SER A 373 55.25 2.77 24.07
CA SER A 373 54.17 1.87 24.52
C SER A 373 54.43 0.38 24.27
N GLY A 374 55.30 0.04 23.31
CA GLY A 374 55.53 -1.35 22.85
C GLY A 374 54.39 -1.95 22.01
N HIS A 375 53.26 -1.23 21.85
CA HIS A 375 52.09 -1.63 21.06
C HIS A 375 51.36 -0.38 20.56
N LEU A 376 50.91 -0.40 19.31
CA LEU A 376 50.34 0.76 18.63
C LEU A 376 49.20 0.31 17.71
N VAL A 377 48.03 0.94 17.79
CA VAL A 377 46.89 0.65 16.90
C VAL A 377 46.41 1.95 16.28
N HIS A 378 46.50 2.05 14.95
CA HIS A 378 46.19 3.26 14.20
C HIS A 378 45.26 2.95 13.04
N GLU A 379 44.40 3.89 12.71
CA GLU A 379 43.57 3.84 11.51
C GLU A 379 43.94 4.99 10.60
N TYR A 380 44.21 4.68 9.34
CA TYR A 380 44.60 5.67 8.35
C TYR A 380 44.30 5.16 6.94
N ARG A 381 44.37 6.07 5.97
CA ARG A 381 44.09 5.77 4.56
C ARG A 381 45.37 5.48 3.79
N VAL A 382 45.29 4.49 2.91
CA VAL A 382 46.36 4.13 1.96
C VAL A 382 45.80 4.01 0.54
N HIS A 383 46.66 4.12 -0.46
CA HIS A 383 46.34 3.82 -1.85
C HIS A 383 46.72 2.37 -2.18
N ASP A 384 45.77 1.62 -2.74
CA ASP A 384 46.07 0.34 -3.38
C ASP A 384 46.82 0.54 -4.71
N LYS A 385 47.28 -0.55 -5.34
CA LYS A 385 48.08 -0.49 -6.57
C LYS A 385 47.37 0.18 -7.75
N GLU A 386 46.04 0.25 -7.73
CA GLU A 386 45.21 0.91 -8.74
C GLU A 386 44.92 2.38 -8.39
N GLY A 387 45.38 2.85 -7.22
CA GLY A 387 45.20 4.20 -6.72
C GLY A 387 43.91 4.40 -5.92
N LYS A 388 43.09 3.36 -5.71
CA LYS A 388 41.86 3.47 -4.90
C LYS A 388 42.26 3.66 -3.43
N VAL A 389 41.57 4.59 -2.76
CA VAL A 389 41.73 4.82 -1.32
C VAL A 389 41.14 3.63 -0.55
N ARG A 390 41.92 3.12 0.42
CA ARG A 390 41.55 2.05 1.35
C ARG A 390 41.68 2.55 2.77
N TYR A 391 40.68 2.27 3.61
CA TYR A 391 40.76 2.52 5.04
C TYR A 391 41.40 1.30 5.70
N ILE A 392 42.50 1.47 6.41
CA ILE A 392 43.17 0.37 7.09
C ILE A 392 43.27 0.62 8.59
N ARG A 393 43.11 -0.46 9.35
CA ARG A 393 43.57 -0.53 10.73
C ARG A 393 44.90 -1.25 10.76
N ASP A 394 45.91 -0.57 11.30
CA ASP A 394 47.25 -1.04 11.50
C ASP A 394 47.52 -1.26 12.98
N GLU A 395 47.78 -2.51 13.35
CA GLU A 395 48.14 -2.89 14.72
C GLU A 395 49.57 -3.42 14.74
N LEU A 396 50.44 -2.76 15.50
CA LEU A 396 51.87 -3.01 15.59
C LEU A 396 52.28 -3.42 17.00
N GLN A 397 53.23 -4.35 17.09
CA GLN A 397 53.81 -4.80 18.35
C GLN A 397 55.33 -4.90 18.26
N LEU A 398 56.00 -4.31 19.25
CA LEU A 398 57.45 -4.35 19.38
C LEU A 398 57.91 -5.68 19.98
N LEU A 399 58.78 -6.42 19.29
CA LEU A 399 59.28 -7.73 19.75
C LEU A 399 60.62 -7.63 20.51
N GLY A 400 61.24 -6.44 20.56
CA GLY A 400 62.53 -6.19 21.21
C GLY A 400 63.73 -6.44 20.29
N ASN A 401 64.94 -6.51 20.88
CA ASN A 401 66.18 -6.76 20.14
C ASN A 401 66.31 -8.25 19.79
N ASN A 402 66.57 -8.55 18.52
CA ASN A 402 66.92 -9.91 18.09
C ASN A 402 68.34 -10.30 18.58
N LYS A 403 68.76 -11.55 18.31
CA LYS A 403 70.09 -12.07 18.72
C LYS A 403 71.28 -11.30 18.13
N GLU A 404 71.05 -10.42 17.16
CA GLU A 404 72.03 -9.55 16.50
C GLU A 404 71.90 -8.07 16.93
N GLY A 405 70.99 -7.75 17.86
CA GLY A 405 70.80 -6.39 18.40
C GLY A 405 69.93 -5.45 17.57
N LYS A 406 69.22 -5.95 16.55
CA LYS A 406 68.27 -5.15 15.76
C LYS A 406 66.87 -5.16 16.37
N VAL A 407 66.17 -4.03 16.32
CA VAL A 407 64.78 -3.89 16.79
C VAL A 407 63.82 -4.46 15.75
N GLU A 408 62.94 -5.38 16.17
CA GLU A 408 61.93 -6.01 15.32
C GLU A 408 60.50 -5.59 15.73
N ILE A 409 59.67 -5.32 14.73
CA ILE A 409 58.25 -5.02 14.89
C ILE A 409 57.46 -6.03 14.05
N VAL A 410 56.38 -6.57 14.59
CA VAL A 410 55.36 -7.27 13.81
C VAL A 410 54.11 -6.43 13.77
N GLY A 411 53.43 -6.44 12.63
CA GLY A 411 52.18 -5.70 12.50
C GLY A 411 51.17 -6.41 11.62
N SER A 412 49.94 -5.91 11.68
CA SER A 412 48.82 -6.43 10.92
C SER A 412 47.97 -5.31 10.34
N TRP A 413 47.70 -5.38 9.04
CA TRP A 413 46.77 -4.50 8.33
C TRP A 413 45.44 -5.21 8.10
N SER A 414 44.37 -4.59 8.57
CA SER A 414 42.99 -5.00 8.29
C SER A 414 42.30 -3.95 7.42
N ASP A 415 41.66 -4.38 6.33
CA ASP A 415 40.86 -3.49 5.46
C ASP A 415 39.51 -3.18 6.12
N LEU A 416 39.26 -1.90 6.42
CA LEU A 416 38.01 -1.37 6.96
C LEU A 416 37.12 -0.73 5.88
N THR A 417 37.52 -0.75 4.61
CA THR A 417 36.81 -0.05 3.52
C THR A 417 35.35 -0.46 3.42
N ASP A 418 35.04 -1.77 3.49
CA ASP A 418 33.65 -2.27 3.46
C ASP A 418 32.81 -1.81 4.65
N ILE A 419 33.43 -1.53 5.80
CA ILE A 419 32.74 -1.07 7.02
C ILE A 419 32.35 0.40 6.83
N TYR A 420 33.32 1.23 6.45
CA TYR A 420 33.07 2.66 6.19
C TYR A 420 32.13 2.87 4.99
N GLU A 421 32.26 2.10 3.89
CA GLU A 421 31.33 2.19 2.74
C GLU A 421 29.89 1.75 3.11
N LYS A 422 29.72 0.80 4.04
CA LYS A 422 28.40 0.40 4.55
C LYS A 422 27.82 1.42 5.52
N GLU A 423 28.65 1.99 6.39
CA GLU A 423 28.24 3.02 7.35
C GLU A 423 27.75 4.28 6.61
N ASP A 424 28.50 4.75 5.61
CA ASP A 424 28.09 5.87 4.74
C ASP A 424 26.76 5.60 4.04
N ARG A 425 26.53 4.37 3.58
CA ARG A 425 25.27 3.96 2.95
C ARG A 425 24.12 3.89 3.95
N LEU A 426 24.36 3.44 5.17
CA LEU A 426 23.36 3.43 6.25
C LEU A 426 22.98 4.85 6.67
N VAL A 427 23.96 5.75 6.79
CA VAL A 427 23.73 7.17 7.05
C VAL A 427 22.93 7.82 5.91
N PHE A 428 23.24 7.48 4.66
CA PHE A 428 22.46 7.96 3.52
C PHE A 428 21.00 7.48 3.60
N LEU A 429 20.76 6.19 3.85
CA LEU A 429 19.40 5.63 3.92
C LEU A 429 18.60 6.09 5.14
N SER A 430 19.26 6.47 6.23
CA SER A 430 18.59 7.03 7.41
C SER A 430 18.19 8.50 7.23
N GLN A 431 18.88 9.24 6.35
CA GLN A 431 18.66 10.68 6.17
C GLN A 431 18.03 11.08 4.83
N TYR A 432 18.05 10.23 3.82
CA TYR A 432 17.57 10.57 2.47
C TYR A 432 16.59 9.53 1.92
N ASP A 433 15.63 10.00 1.14
CA ASP A 433 14.72 9.18 0.35
C ASP A 433 15.51 8.50 -0.79
N PRO A 434 15.59 7.16 -0.84
CA PRO A 434 16.39 6.45 -1.84
C PRO A 434 15.86 6.64 -3.26
N PHE A 435 14.60 7.06 -3.41
CA PHE A 435 13.95 7.25 -4.70
C PHE A 435 14.26 8.62 -5.33
N THR A 436 14.10 9.72 -4.58
CA THR A 436 14.33 11.09 -5.07
C THR A 436 15.69 11.69 -4.69
N HIS A 437 16.44 11.01 -3.81
CA HIS A 437 17.64 11.52 -3.14
C HIS A 437 17.42 12.83 -2.38
N LEU A 438 16.17 13.16 -2.04
CA LEU A 438 15.85 14.30 -1.18
C LEU A 438 15.97 13.90 0.29
N PRO A 439 16.25 14.84 1.21
CA PRO A 439 16.03 14.65 2.64
C PRO A 439 14.70 13.95 2.93
N ASN A 440 14.75 12.93 3.77
CA ASN A 440 13.55 12.25 4.27
C ASN A 440 12.95 12.99 5.48
N ARG A 441 11.92 12.43 6.09
CA ARG A 441 11.27 13.02 7.28
C ARG A 441 12.25 13.28 8.43
N GLN A 442 13.15 12.36 8.73
CA GLN A 442 14.12 12.51 9.81
C GLN A 442 15.06 13.69 9.51
N LYS A 443 15.63 13.75 8.30
CA LYS A 443 16.55 14.83 7.93
C LYS A 443 15.85 16.18 7.80
N LEU A 444 14.58 16.21 7.40
CA LEU A 444 13.78 17.43 7.43
C LEU A 444 13.65 17.97 8.86
N GLN A 445 13.32 17.10 9.82
CA GLN A 445 13.15 17.52 11.22
C GLN A 445 14.44 18.13 11.76
N GLU A 446 15.59 17.47 11.53
CA GLU A 446 16.92 18.02 11.86
C GLU A 446 17.13 19.42 11.22
N ARG A 447 16.79 19.60 9.93
CA ARG A 447 16.95 20.89 9.23
C ARG A 447 16.04 21.98 9.77
N VAL A 448 14.83 21.64 10.22
CA VAL A 448 13.92 22.60 10.85
C VAL A 448 14.42 22.98 12.24
N GLU A 449 14.97 22.04 13.02
CA GLU A 449 15.61 22.33 14.30
C GLU A 449 16.79 23.29 14.13
N GLU A 450 17.68 23.02 13.17
CA GLU A 450 18.80 23.90 12.80
C GLU A 450 18.31 25.31 12.40
N ALA A 451 17.23 25.40 11.62
CA ALA A 451 16.64 26.68 11.22
C ALA A 451 16.05 27.45 12.41
N ILE A 452 15.41 26.76 13.37
CA ILE A 452 14.90 27.36 14.61
C ILE A 452 16.05 27.89 15.47
N GLU A 453 17.12 27.12 15.64
CA GLU A 453 18.29 27.54 16.43
C GLU A 453 18.96 28.78 15.83
N ARG A 454 19.18 28.78 14.51
CA ARG A 454 19.68 29.94 13.76
C ARG A 454 18.76 31.14 13.94
N SER A 455 17.45 30.96 13.76
CA SER A 455 16.46 32.03 13.87
C SER A 455 16.39 32.63 15.27
N LYS A 456 16.53 31.81 16.32
CA LYS A 456 16.68 32.30 17.72
C LYS A 456 17.92 33.16 17.90
N GLN A 457 19.04 32.78 17.28
CA GLN A 457 20.30 33.52 17.38
C GLN A 457 20.24 34.87 16.66
N PHE A 458 19.71 34.90 15.43
CA PHE A 458 19.74 36.08 14.56
C PHE A 458 18.43 36.89 14.54
N HIS A 459 17.38 36.43 15.23
CA HIS A 459 16.05 37.05 15.26
C HIS A 459 15.42 37.15 13.86
N GLU A 460 15.68 36.14 13.02
CA GLU A 460 15.16 36.01 11.66
C GLU A 460 13.90 35.12 11.66
N SER A 461 13.05 35.28 10.66
CA SER A 461 11.89 34.41 10.40
C SER A 461 12.20 33.44 9.26
N PHE A 462 11.58 32.26 9.27
CA PHE A 462 11.70 31.30 8.16
C PHE A 462 10.33 30.67 7.87
N ALA A 463 10.16 30.07 6.70
CA ALA A 463 8.88 29.49 6.30
C ALA A 463 9.00 28.02 5.90
N ILE A 464 7.94 27.26 6.22
CA ILE A 464 7.72 25.88 5.81
C ILE A 464 6.55 25.84 4.84
N LEU A 465 6.75 25.23 3.68
CA LEU A 465 5.73 24.99 2.67
C LEU A 465 5.52 23.48 2.54
N SER A 466 4.36 23.00 2.97
CA SER A 466 3.89 21.63 2.71
C SER A 466 3.20 21.57 1.35
N ILE A 467 3.64 20.70 0.45
CA ILE A 467 3.25 20.67 -0.96
C ILE A 467 2.76 19.26 -1.31
N ASP A 468 1.61 19.17 -1.97
CA ASP A 468 1.03 17.91 -2.42
C ASP A 468 0.58 18.00 -3.88
N ILE A 469 0.76 16.89 -4.61
CA ILE A 469 0.38 16.80 -6.02
C ILE A 469 -1.12 16.47 -6.12
N ASP A 470 -1.91 17.39 -6.67
CA ASP A 470 -3.34 17.21 -6.77
C ASP A 470 -3.68 16.00 -7.67
N HIS A 471 -4.63 15.19 -7.22
CA HIS A 471 -5.14 14.02 -7.96
C HIS A 471 -4.07 12.97 -8.31
N PHE A 472 -2.95 12.89 -7.58
CA PHE A 472 -1.89 11.91 -7.84
C PHE A 472 -2.40 10.45 -7.84
N LYS A 473 -3.31 10.11 -6.93
CA LYS A 473 -3.97 8.79 -6.91
C LYS A 473 -4.65 8.45 -8.23
N LYS A 474 -5.35 9.41 -8.85
CA LYS A 474 -6.01 9.23 -10.15
C LYS A 474 -5.01 8.99 -11.28
N ILE A 475 -3.82 9.63 -11.21
CA ILE A 475 -2.73 9.37 -12.15
C ILE A 475 -2.29 7.90 -12.04
N ASN A 476 -2.05 7.41 -10.83
CA ASN A 476 -1.67 6.00 -10.61
C ASN A 476 -2.73 5.01 -11.10
N GLU A 477 -4.01 5.29 -10.80
CA GLU A 477 -5.13 4.43 -11.18
C GLU A 477 -5.39 4.43 -12.69
N THR A 478 -5.16 5.56 -13.37
CA THR A 478 -5.48 5.71 -14.80
C THR A 478 -4.31 5.32 -15.71
N LEU A 479 -3.06 5.62 -15.32
CA LEU A 479 -1.89 5.55 -16.19
C LEU A 479 -0.81 4.58 -15.70
N SER A 480 -1.00 3.92 -14.55
CA SER A 480 -0.06 3.06 -13.81
C SER A 480 0.83 3.77 -12.78
N TYR A 481 1.31 2.98 -11.81
CA TYR A 481 2.27 3.41 -10.79
C TYR A 481 3.62 3.86 -11.36
N GLN A 482 4.05 3.29 -12.50
CA GLN A 482 5.33 3.65 -13.14
C GLN A 482 5.31 5.11 -13.64
N VAL A 483 4.17 5.54 -14.19
CA VAL A 483 3.96 6.93 -14.61
C VAL A 483 3.93 7.86 -13.40
N GLY A 484 3.27 7.45 -12.30
CA GLY A 484 3.28 8.21 -11.05
C GLY A 484 4.66 8.38 -10.44
N ASP A 485 5.47 7.33 -10.44
CA ASP A 485 6.86 7.34 -10.00
C ASP A 485 7.70 8.34 -10.81
N ALA A 486 7.56 8.35 -12.13
CA ALA A 486 8.24 9.31 -12.99
C ALA A 486 7.73 10.75 -12.79
N VAL A 487 6.44 10.95 -12.49
CA VAL A 487 5.90 12.25 -12.09
C VAL A 487 6.59 12.76 -10.82
N ILE A 488 6.73 11.93 -9.78
CA ILE A 488 7.40 12.29 -8.52
C ILE A 488 8.84 12.73 -8.79
N LEU A 489 9.62 11.95 -9.57
CA LEU A 489 11.01 12.27 -9.88
C LEU A 489 11.14 13.61 -10.60
N ARG A 490 10.26 13.86 -11.57
CA ARG A 490 10.29 15.09 -12.37
C ARG A 490 9.81 16.31 -11.59
N VAL A 491 8.86 16.13 -10.68
CA VAL A 491 8.43 17.18 -9.73
C VAL A 491 9.57 17.53 -8.79
N ALA A 492 10.23 16.53 -8.20
CA ALA A 492 11.40 16.74 -7.35
C ALA A 492 12.50 17.55 -8.06
N GLU A 493 12.80 17.21 -9.32
CA GLU A 493 13.76 17.95 -10.14
C GLU A 493 13.31 19.40 -10.39
N ARG A 494 12.04 19.61 -10.76
CA ARG A 494 11.49 20.97 -10.97
C ARG A 494 11.58 21.83 -9.72
N LEU A 495 11.27 21.25 -8.56
CA LEU A 495 11.32 21.94 -7.29
C LEU A 495 12.77 22.31 -6.92
N LYS A 496 13.74 21.41 -7.13
CA LYS A 496 15.18 21.69 -6.90
C LYS A 496 15.65 22.95 -7.63
N HIS A 497 15.16 23.22 -8.84
CA HIS A 497 15.52 24.41 -9.62
C HIS A 497 14.93 25.74 -9.09
N ILE A 498 14.00 25.68 -8.14
CA ILE A 498 13.41 26.88 -7.51
C ILE A 498 14.26 27.35 -6.32
N LEU A 499 14.97 26.42 -5.68
CA LEU A 499 15.67 26.57 -4.41
C LEU A 499 16.95 27.39 -4.51
N LYS A 500 17.27 28.09 -3.43
CA LYS A 500 18.62 28.61 -3.17
C LYS A 500 19.47 27.53 -2.49
N LEU A 501 20.78 27.78 -2.41
CA LEU A 501 21.75 26.86 -1.79
C LEU A 501 21.41 26.53 -0.33
N GLU A 502 20.80 27.47 0.39
CA GLU A 502 20.46 27.34 1.81
C GLU A 502 19.08 26.73 2.04
N ASP A 503 18.21 26.68 1.03
CA ASP A 503 16.85 26.13 1.19
C ASP A 503 16.89 24.59 1.26
N THR A 504 15.93 24.00 1.95
CA THR A 504 15.82 22.55 2.07
C THR A 504 14.53 22.07 1.41
N LEU A 505 14.64 21.15 0.46
CA LEU A 505 13.50 20.41 -0.09
C LEU A 505 13.57 18.96 0.40
N ALA A 506 12.50 18.47 0.98
CA ALA A 506 12.36 17.12 1.50
C ALA A 506 11.16 16.41 0.88
N ARG A 507 11.19 15.08 0.88
CA ARG A 507 10.04 14.23 0.55
C ARG A 507 9.66 13.40 1.76
N ILE A 508 8.40 13.47 2.17
CA ILE A 508 7.92 12.85 3.43
C ILE A 508 7.28 11.48 3.18
N GLY A 509 6.74 11.27 1.98
CA GLY A 509 6.17 10.01 1.54
C GLY A 509 5.19 10.25 0.40
N GLY A 510 4.93 9.23 -0.44
CA GLY A 510 3.98 9.35 -1.55
C GLY A 510 4.26 10.56 -2.46
N ASP A 511 3.27 11.44 -2.55
CA ASP A 511 3.22 12.70 -3.29
C ASP A 511 3.45 13.96 -2.42
N ASP A 512 3.82 13.79 -1.15
CA ASP A 512 4.05 14.90 -0.21
C ASP A 512 5.52 15.37 -0.20
N PHE A 513 5.71 16.66 -0.48
CA PHE A 513 6.98 17.37 -0.41
C PHE A 513 6.92 18.48 0.65
N VAL A 514 8.06 18.79 1.25
CA VAL A 514 8.18 19.93 2.17
C VAL A 514 9.36 20.79 1.76
N LEU A 515 9.13 22.09 1.65
CA LEU A 515 10.13 23.10 1.36
C LEU A 515 10.33 24.00 2.58
N VAL A 516 11.56 24.08 3.09
CA VAL A 516 11.99 25.02 4.13
C VAL A 516 12.80 26.13 3.49
N ILE A 517 12.33 27.36 3.63
CA ILE A 517 12.98 28.58 3.15
C ILE A 517 13.75 29.18 4.32
N ASN A 518 15.07 29.08 4.29
CA ASN A 518 15.94 29.38 5.44
C ASN A 518 16.42 30.84 5.51
N GLU A 519 16.08 31.65 4.51
CA GLU A 519 16.34 33.09 4.54
C GLU A 519 15.27 33.84 5.33
N ASP A 520 15.60 35.02 5.88
CA ASP A 520 14.60 35.88 6.52
C ASP A 520 13.43 36.18 5.58
N VAL A 521 12.21 35.89 6.03
CA VAL A 521 11.00 35.94 5.20
C VAL A 521 9.89 36.81 5.80
N ASP A 522 9.11 37.41 4.91
CA ASP A 522 7.81 37.99 5.18
C ASP A 522 6.72 37.31 4.34
N VAL A 523 5.45 37.59 4.65
CA VAL A 523 4.29 37.03 3.95
C VAL A 523 4.35 37.29 2.44
N GLU A 524 4.85 38.44 2.00
CA GLU A 524 4.92 38.80 0.57
C GLU A 524 5.94 37.93 -0.18
N LYS A 525 7.11 37.73 0.42
CA LYS A 525 8.21 36.92 -0.11
C LYS A 525 7.81 35.46 -0.18
N VAL A 526 7.20 34.91 0.87
CA VAL A 526 6.70 33.53 0.86
C VAL A 526 5.60 33.36 -0.18
N SER A 527 4.68 34.32 -0.30
CA SER A 527 3.64 34.29 -1.34
C SER A 527 4.21 34.29 -2.77
N LYS A 528 5.31 35.01 -3.02
CA LYS A 528 6.00 35.00 -4.32
C LYS A 528 6.60 33.61 -4.60
N ILE A 529 7.21 32.98 -3.60
CA ILE A 529 7.80 31.64 -3.75
C ILE A 529 6.70 30.59 -3.96
N ALA A 530 5.63 30.60 -3.16
CA ALA A 530 4.49 29.69 -3.30
C ALA A 530 3.84 29.78 -4.70
N ARG A 531 3.63 31.01 -5.21
CA ARG A 531 3.14 31.22 -6.59
C ARG A 531 4.10 30.67 -7.65
N LYS A 532 5.40 30.86 -7.46
CA LYS A 532 6.42 30.31 -8.37
C LYS A 532 6.42 28.78 -8.36
N VAL A 533 6.18 28.16 -7.21
CA VAL A 533 6.01 26.70 -7.09
C VAL A 533 4.77 26.26 -7.88
N ILE A 534 3.60 26.84 -7.63
CA ILE A 534 2.35 26.50 -8.35
C ILE A 534 2.53 26.63 -9.87
N GLN A 535 3.11 27.75 -10.35
CA GLN A 535 3.38 27.95 -11.78
C GLN A 535 4.30 26.88 -12.39
N ARG A 536 5.24 26.33 -11.62
CA ARG A 536 6.13 25.25 -12.06
C ARG A 536 5.43 23.89 -12.12
N PHE A 537 4.42 23.68 -11.29
CA PHE A 537 3.53 22.52 -11.41
C PHE A 537 2.67 22.60 -12.68
N SER A 538 2.10 23.77 -12.99
CA SER A 538 1.21 23.96 -14.14
C SER A 538 1.87 23.81 -15.53
N ALA A 539 3.20 23.71 -15.62
CA ALA A 539 3.89 23.45 -16.88
C ALA A 539 3.70 21.98 -17.32
N PRO A 540 3.39 21.69 -18.60
CA PRO A 540 3.21 20.31 -19.07
C PRO A 540 4.39 19.41 -18.72
N LEU A 541 4.11 18.25 -18.16
CA LEU A 541 5.10 17.30 -17.65
C LEU A 541 5.11 16.09 -18.58
N ARG A 542 6.18 15.99 -19.39
CA ARG A 542 6.37 14.85 -20.28
C ARG A 542 6.95 13.68 -19.50
N VAL A 543 6.20 12.61 -19.46
CA VAL A 543 6.54 11.33 -18.83
C VAL A 543 6.28 10.25 -19.88
N ASP A 544 7.34 9.60 -20.34
CA ASP A 544 7.28 8.65 -21.46
C ASP A 544 6.59 9.25 -22.70
N GLU A 545 5.47 8.67 -23.14
CA GLU A 545 4.66 9.18 -24.25
C GLU A 545 3.51 10.13 -23.83
N HIS A 546 3.35 10.38 -22.53
CA HIS A 546 2.27 11.19 -21.99
C HIS A 546 2.71 12.63 -21.69
N GLU A 547 1.84 13.59 -22.02
CA GLU A 547 1.99 14.98 -21.62
C GLU A 547 0.93 15.31 -20.56
N LEU A 548 1.36 15.37 -19.30
CA LEU A 548 0.48 15.51 -18.15
C LEU A 548 0.43 16.96 -17.66
N MET A 549 -0.77 17.43 -17.37
CA MET A 549 -0.99 18.69 -16.68
C MET A 549 -1.32 18.36 -15.22
N ILE A 550 -0.41 18.73 -14.31
CA ILE A 550 -0.57 18.52 -12.88
C ILE A 550 -0.68 19.85 -12.15
N THR A 551 -1.36 19.85 -11.02
CA THR A 551 -1.46 21.00 -10.11
C THR A 551 -0.99 20.60 -8.71
N ALA A 552 -0.79 21.59 -7.84
CA ALA A 552 -0.39 21.34 -6.46
C ALA A 552 -1.19 22.19 -5.48
N SER A 553 -1.44 21.62 -4.31
CA SER A 553 -1.98 22.32 -3.15
C SER A 553 -0.85 22.55 -2.15
N ILE A 554 -0.71 23.79 -1.67
CA ILE A 554 0.40 24.21 -0.80
C ILE A 554 -0.14 24.80 0.51
N GLY A 555 0.42 24.39 1.63
CA GLY A 555 0.18 24.98 2.94
C GLY A 555 1.43 25.65 3.48
N VAL A 556 1.29 26.81 4.10
CA VAL A 556 2.42 27.63 4.55
C VAL A 556 2.33 27.87 6.06
N ALA A 557 3.44 27.67 6.77
CA ALA A 557 3.61 28.10 8.16
C ALA A 557 4.90 28.93 8.31
N ILE A 558 4.87 30.00 9.09
CA ILE A 558 5.96 30.94 9.33
C ILE A 558 6.41 30.88 10.79
N TYR A 559 7.70 30.65 11.02
CA TYR A 559 8.30 30.79 12.34
C TYR A 559 8.60 32.27 12.64
N PRO A 560 8.37 32.75 13.88
CA PRO A 560 7.86 32.02 15.06
C PRO A 560 6.34 32.14 15.28
N GLU A 561 5.61 32.78 14.38
CA GLU A 561 4.18 33.09 14.56
C GLU A 561 3.32 31.83 14.57
N ASP A 562 3.56 30.91 13.63
CA ASP A 562 2.76 29.70 13.41
C ASP A 562 3.32 28.47 14.15
N GLY A 563 4.34 28.64 15.00
CA GLY A 563 4.93 27.53 15.75
C GLY A 563 6.35 27.81 16.22
N ARG A 564 6.79 27.14 17.29
CA ARG A 564 8.13 27.33 17.90
C ARG A 564 8.99 26.06 18.01
N ASP A 565 8.44 24.95 17.56
CA ASP A 565 9.08 23.64 17.49
C ASP A 565 8.78 23.00 16.11
N PRO A 566 9.62 22.06 15.66
CA PRO A 566 9.47 21.46 14.34
C PRO A 566 8.12 20.79 14.11
N ASP A 567 7.63 20.03 15.11
CA ASP A 567 6.39 19.26 14.99
C ASP A 567 5.19 20.19 14.80
N THR A 568 5.11 21.27 15.58
CA THR A 568 4.05 22.28 15.45
C THR A 568 4.08 22.98 14.09
N LEU A 569 5.25 23.43 13.62
CA LEU A 569 5.36 24.12 12.33
C LEU A 569 5.01 23.21 11.15
N LEU A 570 5.50 21.95 11.16
CA LEU A 570 5.19 20.98 10.11
C LEU A 570 3.69 20.63 10.10
N LYS A 571 3.10 20.41 11.28
CA LYS A 571 1.66 20.16 11.43
C LYS A 571 0.83 21.34 10.93
N ASN A 572 1.20 22.57 11.28
CA ASN A 572 0.45 23.76 10.90
C ASN A 572 0.55 24.04 9.39
N ALA A 573 1.71 23.79 8.77
CA ALA A 573 1.85 23.82 7.31
C ALA A 573 0.96 22.75 6.64
N GLU A 574 0.84 21.55 7.21
CA GLU A 574 -0.05 20.51 6.70
C GLU A 574 -1.53 20.88 6.83
N ILE A 575 -1.94 21.49 7.95
CA ILE A 575 -3.31 21.99 8.14
C ILE A 575 -3.67 23.02 7.07
N ALA A 576 -2.76 23.97 6.79
CA ALA A 576 -2.95 24.96 5.75
C ALA A 576 -3.05 24.30 4.35
N ARG A 577 -2.27 23.25 4.08
CA ARG A 577 -2.29 22.52 2.80
C ARG A 577 -3.63 21.83 2.59
N TYR A 578 -4.17 21.20 3.64
CA TYR A 578 -5.49 20.60 3.60
C TYR A 578 -6.58 21.65 3.33
N SER A 579 -6.47 22.84 3.95
CA SER A 579 -7.37 23.96 3.63
C SER A 579 -7.28 24.39 2.16
N ALA A 580 -6.06 24.46 1.60
CA ALA A 580 -5.86 24.76 0.18
C ALA A 580 -6.55 23.74 -0.73
N LYS A 581 -6.52 22.43 -0.37
CA LYS A 581 -7.25 21.38 -1.11
C LYS A 581 -8.76 21.62 -1.07
N LYS A 582 -9.32 21.92 0.10
CA LYS A 582 -10.76 22.18 0.27
C LYS A 582 -11.22 23.44 -0.46
N ALA A 583 -10.38 24.47 -0.52
CA ALA A 583 -10.67 25.74 -1.16
C ALA A 583 -10.50 25.71 -2.70
N GLY A 584 -10.51 24.52 -3.32
CA GLY A 584 -10.53 24.34 -4.77
C GLY A 584 -9.23 23.81 -5.40
N ARG A 585 -8.22 23.42 -4.60
CA ARG A 585 -6.90 22.93 -5.06
C ARG A 585 -6.14 23.96 -5.91
N ASN A 586 -4.97 23.58 -6.46
CA ASN A 586 -4.13 24.45 -7.30
C ASN A 586 -3.87 25.85 -6.72
N ARG A 587 -3.67 25.92 -5.40
CA ARG A 587 -3.54 27.16 -4.64
C ARG A 587 -2.65 26.97 -3.41
N PHE A 588 -2.32 28.06 -2.76
CA PHE A 588 -1.64 28.04 -1.48
C PHE A 588 -2.46 28.75 -0.41
N GLU A 589 -2.36 28.29 0.83
CA GLU A 589 -2.98 28.92 2.00
C GLU A 589 -1.95 29.08 3.11
N PHE A 590 -2.04 30.17 3.86
CA PHE A 590 -1.28 30.37 5.09
C PHE A 590 -2.02 29.75 6.26
N PHE A 591 -1.26 29.20 7.19
CA PHE A 591 -1.80 28.78 8.47
C PHE A 591 -2.42 29.98 9.19
N ASN A 592 -3.53 29.70 9.85
CA ASN A 592 -4.10 30.57 10.87
C ASN A 592 -4.89 29.69 11.85
N ASP A 593 -5.05 30.15 13.08
CA ASP A 593 -5.66 29.36 14.16
C ASP A 593 -7.08 28.85 13.83
N ARG A 594 -7.84 29.58 13.00
CA ARG A 594 -9.19 29.16 12.59
C ARG A 594 -9.17 27.91 11.69
N LEU A 595 -8.10 27.69 10.94
CA LEU A 595 -7.95 26.48 10.11
C LEU A 595 -7.73 25.23 10.97
N ALA A 596 -6.97 25.35 12.06
CA ALA A 596 -6.71 24.24 12.98
C ALA A 596 -7.99 23.77 13.69
N GLU A 597 -8.81 24.73 14.15
CA GLU A 597 -10.12 24.44 14.76
C GLU A 597 -11.06 23.69 13.78
N GLY A 598 -11.10 24.12 12.51
CA GLY A 598 -11.95 23.50 11.49
C GLY A 598 -11.53 22.08 11.09
N MET A 599 -10.24 21.72 11.16
CA MET A 599 -9.80 20.34 10.90
C MET A 599 -10.19 19.38 12.03
N HIS A 600 -10.05 19.81 13.28
CA HIS A 600 -10.48 19.01 14.42
C HIS A 600 -12.00 18.83 14.44
N GLU A 601 -12.76 19.89 14.15
CA GLU A 601 -14.22 19.82 14.00
C GLU A 601 -14.62 18.82 12.91
N ASN A 602 -13.96 18.85 11.74
CA ASN A 602 -14.27 17.93 10.64
C ASN A 602 -14.00 16.45 10.97
N LEU A 603 -12.89 16.13 11.64
CA LEU A 603 -12.59 14.76 12.04
C LEU A 603 -13.62 14.23 13.05
N MET A 604 -14.04 15.09 13.98
CA MET A 604 -15.10 14.75 14.94
C MET A 604 -16.45 14.57 14.24
N LEU A 605 -16.78 15.42 13.27
CA LEU A 605 -17.99 15.31 12.45
C LEU A 605 -17.97 14.05 11.60
N GLU A 606 -16.84 13.67 11.01
CA GLU A 606 -16.70 12.45 10.22
C GLU A 606 -17.01 11.20 11.06
N SER A 607 -16.39 11.09 12.24
CA SER A 607 -16.63 9.98 13.15
C SER A 607 -18.09 9.93 13.62
N ALA A 608 -18.69 11.08 13.92
CA ALA A 608 -20.08 11.15 14.38
C ALA A 608 -21.09 10.88 13.25
N LEU A 609 -20.83 11.31 12.01
CA LEU A 609 -21.73 11.13 10.87
C LEU A 609 -21.95 9.65 10.53
N ARG A 610 -20.92 8.82 10.69
CA ARG A 610 -21.03 7.37 10.49
C ARG A 610 -22.07 6.71 11.38
N VAL A 611 -22.20 7.21 12.61
CA VAL A 611 -23.14 6.69 13.62
C VAL A 611 -24.50 7.41 13.54
N ALA A 612 -24.55 8.61 12.97
CA ALA A 612 -25.75 9.43 12.85
C ALA A 612 -26.86 8.74 12.03
N VAL A 613 -26.49 7.97 11.00
CA VAL A 613 -27.43 7.19 10.17
C VAL A 613 -28.11 6.09 10.98
N GLU A 614 -27.39 5.45 11.91
CA GLU A 614 -27.91 4.37 12.76
C GLU A 614 -28.70 4.87 13.97
N ARG A 615 -28.48 6.12 14.40
CA ARG A 615 -29.04 6.71 15.63
C ARG A 615 -30.22 7.65 15.41
N ASP A 616 -30.82 7.64 14.22
CA ASP A 616 -31.94 8.53 13.86
C ASP A 616 -31.62 10.03 14.08
N GLU A 617 -30.35 10.43 13.91
CA GLU A 617 -29.93 11.83 14.10
C GLU A 617 -30.15 12.68 12.83
N LEU A 618 -30.45 12.06 11.70
CA LEU A 618 -30.82 12.75 10.47
C LEU A 618 -32.31 13.07 10.48
N VAL A 619 -32.66 14.29 10.08
CA VAL A 619 -34.05 14.76 9.97
C VAL A 619 -34.27 15.50 8.67
N LEU A 620 -35.48 15.45 8.11
CA LEU A 620 -35.84 16.21 6.92
C LEU A 620 -36.56 17.50 7.29
N HIS A 621 -36.04 18.62 6.79
CA HIS A 621 -36.79 19.86 6.68
C HIS A 621 -37.34 20.00 5.27
N TYR A 622 -38.45 20.71 5.14
CA TYR A 622 -39.16 20.84 3.88
C TYR A 622 -39.35 22.31 3.54
N GLN A 623 -39.04 22.67 2.30
CA GLN A 623 -39.28 24.01 1.79
C GLN A 623 -40.35 23.97 0.70
N PRO A 624 -41.40 24.81 0.76
CA PRO A 624 -42.48 24.79 -0.21
C PRO A 624 -42.04 25.36 -1.56
N LEU A 625 -42.48 24.69 -2.62
CA LEU A 625 -42.47 25.15 -4.01
C LEU A 625 -43.83 25.79 -4.29
N VAL A 626 -43.85 27.06 -4.70
CA VAL A 626 -45.08 27.86 -4.83
C VAL A 626 -45.27 28.29 -6.29
N CYS A 627 -46.47 28.08 -6.84
CA CYS A 627 -46.79 28.52 -8.18
C CYS A 627 -46.99 30.04 -8.25
N PHE A 628 -46.37 30.72 -9.23
CA PHE A 628 -46.52 32.17 -9.39
C PHE A 628 -47.95 32.61 -9.79
N SER A 629 -48.75 31.70 -10.35
CA SER A 629 -50.08 32.04 -10.88
C SER A 629 -51.15 32.18 -9.78
N ASP A 630 -51.22 31.25 -8.84
CA ASP A 630 -52.24 31.18 -7.79
C ASP A 630 -51.69 31.23 -6.35
N ILE A 631 -50.36 31.31 -6.21
CA ILE A 631 -49.64 31.29 -4.91
C ILE A 631 -49.96 30.00 -4.12
N GLY A 632 -50.36 28.94 -4.82
CA GLY A 632 -50.57 27.61 -4.25
C GLY A 632 -49.27 26.85 -4.09
N MET A 633 -49.15 26.05 -3.03
CA MET A 633 -48.06 25.09 -2.88
C MET A 633 -48.26 23.93 -3.87
N VAL A 634 -47.31 23.77 -4.79
CA VAL A 634 -47.32 22.72 -5.82
C VAL A 634 -46.42 21.54 -5.46
N GLY A 635 -45.48 21.75 -4.54
CA GLY A 635 -44.60 20.70 -4.05
C GLY A 635 -43.77 21.15 -2.88
N VAL A 636 -42.84 20.29 -2.45
CA VAL A 636 -41.80 20.62 -1.47
C VAL A 636 -40.45 20.11 -1.91
N GLU A 637 -39.37 20.79 -1.53
CA GLU A 637 -38.03 20.22 -1.55
C GLU A 637 -37.70 19.65 -0.18
N ALA A 638 -37.23 18.40 -0.15
CA ALA A 638 -36.78 17.71 1.04
C ALA A 638 -35.28 17.96 1.26
N LEU A 639 -34.98 18.66 2.35
CA LEU A 639 -33.66 19.14 2.69
C LEU A 639 -33.19 18.46 3.97
N VAL A 640 -32.21 17.58 3.86
CA VAL A 640 -31.64 16.86 5.00
C VAL A 640 -31.00 17.82 6.01
N ARG A 641 -31.11 17.52 7.29
CA ARG A 641 -30.45 18.20 8.39
C ARG A 641 -29.91 17.15 9.34
N TRP A 642 -28.81 17.45 9.99
CA TRP A 642 -28.25 16.54 11.00
C TRP A 642 -28.43 17.16 12.39
N GLN A 643 -29.26 16.54 13.20
CA GLN A 643 -29.53 16.95 14.57
C GLN A 643 -28.53 16.28 15.52
N HIS A 644 -27.34 16.87 15.63
CA HIS A 644 -26.29 16.34 16.50
C HIS A 644 -26.61 16.58 17.98
N PRO A 645 -26.41 15.57 18.87
CA PRO A 645 -26.81 15.66 20.29
C PRO A 645 -26.18 16.83 21.05
N THR A 646 -24.94 17.20 20.74
CA THR A 646 -24.20 18.27 21.44
C THR A 646 -24.02 19.53 20.61
N MET A 647 -24.04 19.43 19.28
CA MET A 647 -23.75 20.56 18.36
C MET A 647 -25.03 21.17 17.79
N GLY A 648 -26.20 20.58 18.08
CA GLY A 648 -27.47 21.06 17.56
C GLY A 648 -27.63 20.74 16.08
N LEU A 649 -28.37 21.59 15.36
CA LEU A 649 -28.71 21.37 13.96
C LEU A 649 -27.56 21.76 13.04
N ILE A 650 -26.91 20.77 12.45
CA ILE A 650 -25.80 20.93 11.51
C ILE A 650 -26.35 21.05 10.08
N PRO A 651 -25.94 22.09 9.33
CA PRO A 651 -26.42 22.32 7.97
C PRO A 651 -25.74 21.41 6.93
N PRO A 652 -26.40 21.12 5.79
CA PRO A 652 -25.89 20.23 4.74
C PRO A 652 -24.49 20.55 4.23
N TYR A 653 -24.19 21.83 4.01
CA TYR A 653 -22.90 22.25 3.46
C TYR A 653 -21.70 21.86 4.36
N LYS A 654 -21.93 21.54 5.65
CA LYS A 654 -20.88 21.06 6.55
C LYS A 654 -20.66 19.55 6.44
N PHE A 655 -21.71 18.74 6.30
CA PHE A 655 -21.59 17.27 6.42
C PHE A 655 -21.77 16.50 5.12
N ILE A 656 -22.42 17.06 4.09
CA ILE A 656 -22.56 16.40 2.79
C ILE A 656 -21.19 16.18 2.11
N PRO A 657 -20.26 17.16 2.10
CA PRO A 657 -18.92 16.90 1.56
C PRO A 657 -18.17 15.78 2.30
N LEU A 658 -18.35 15.70 3.63
CA LEU A 658 -17.76 14.63 4.44
C LEU A 658 -18.40 13.27 4.11
N ALA A 659 -19.71 13.23 3.87
CA ALA A 659 -20.42 12.03 3.46
C ALA A 659 -19.92 11.51 2.09
N GLU A 660 -19.63 12.42 1.15
CA GLU A 660 -19.08 12.07 -0.16
C GLU A 660 -17.63 11.58 -0.05
N GLU A 661 -16.79 12.24 0.74
CA GLU A 661 -15.39 11.82 0.95
C GLU A 661 -15.27 10.43 1.60
N THR A 662 -16.22 10.08 2.48
CA THR A 662 -16.24 8.82 3.23
C THR A 662 -17.06 7.70 2.59
N GLY A 663 -17.79 8.00 1.52
CA GLY A 663 -18.71 7.06 0.86
C GLY A 663 -20.05 6.84 1.58
N LEU A 664 -20.33 7.58 2.66
CA LEU A 664 -21.60 7.51 3.41
C LEU A 664 -22.79 8.16 2.67
N ILE A 665 -22.54 8.93 1.62
CA ILE A 665 -23.59 9.65 0.88
C ILE A 665 -24.63 8.70 0.25
N GLY A 666 -24.23 7.47 -0.08
CA GLY A 666 -25.12 6.43 -0.59
C GLY A 666 -26.22 6.07 0.42
N ASP A 667 -25.82 5.75 1.65
CA ASP A 667 -26.73 5.35 2.73
C ASP A 667 -27.63 6.51 3.16
N ILE A 668 -27.04 7.70 3.30
CA ILE A 668 -27.78 8.93 3.63
C ILE A 668 -28.84 9.21 2.55
N GLY A 669 -28.46 9.16 1.28
CA GLY A 669 -29.38 9.47 0.20
C GLY A 669 -30.51 8.45 0.06
N LEU A 670 -30.26 7.17 0.34
CA LEU A 670 -31.34 6.16 0.42
C LEU A 670 -32.31 6.45 1.57
N TRP A 671 -31.78 6.81 2.75
CA TRP A 671 -32.60 7.20 3.89
C TRP A 671 -33.45 8.43 3.58
N VAL A 672 -32.85 9.48 2.99
CA VAL A 672 -33.56 10.71 2.58
C VAL A 672 -34.69 10.39 1.59
N LEU A 673 -34.41 9.56 0.58
CA LEU A 673 -35.40 9.16 -0.42
C LEU A 673 -36.59 8.44 0.23
N ARG A 674 -36.32 7.50 1.14
CA ARG A 674 -37.35 6.75 1.85
C ARG A 674 -38.20 7.66 2.73
N GLU A 675 -37.58 8.48 3.58
CA GLU A 675 -38.28 9.38 4.51
C GLU A 675 -39.10 10.44 3.77
N ALA A 676 -38.57 11.02 2.69
CA ALA A 676 -39.28 11.98 1.85
C ALA A 676 -40.54 11.37 1.24
N CYS A 677 -40.44 10.16 0.68
CA CYS A 677 -41.60 9.45 0.11
C CYS A 677 -42.65 9.12 1.16
N GLN A 678 -42.22 8.62 2.33
CA GLN A 678 -43.12 8.31 3.45
C GLN A 678 -43.86 9.56 3.96
N GLN A 679 -43.15 10.68 4.08
CA GLN A 679 -43.72 11.92 4.60
C GLN A 679 -44.79 12.50 3.66
N VAL A 680 -44.63 12.38 2.34
CA VAL A 680 -45.68 12.76 1.36
C VAL A 680 -46.93 11.92 1.53
N VAL A 681 -46.81 10.60 1.62
CA VAL A 681 -47.95 9.70 1.81
C VAL A 681 -48.65 9.98 3.15
N LYS A 682 -47.89 10.35 4.19
CA LYS A 682 -48.43 10.78 5.48
C LYS A 682 -49.22 12.08 5.37
N TRP A 683 -48.75 13.04 4.59
CA TRP A 683 -49.47 14.29 4.33
C TRP A 683 -50.75 14.08 3.52
N ASP A 684 -50.76 13.15 2.56
CA ASP A 684 -51.98 12.80 1.82
C ASP A 684 -53.05 12.22 2.76
N LYS A 685 -52.67 11.31 3.66
CA LYS A 685 -53.56 10.76 4.69
C LYS A 685 -54.10 11.84 5.64
N ALA A 686 -53.32 12.89 5.87
CA ALA A 686 -53.72 14.05 6.68
C ALA A 686 -54.53 15.11 5.90
N GLY A 687 -54.76 14.92 4.60
CA GLY A 687 -55.56 15.79 3.75
C GLY A 687 -54.85 17.03 3.20
N LEU A 688 -53.52 17.14 3.38
CA LEU A 688 -52.73 18.27 2.86
C LEU A 688 -52.52 18.18 1.34
N ASN A 689 -52.43 16.96 0.80
CA ASN A 689 -52.34 16.66 -0.64
C ASN A 689 -51.30 17.51 -1.39
N ILE A 690 -50.01 17.33 -1.06
CA ILE A 690 -48.89 18.02 -1.71
C ILE A 690 -48.69 17.46 -3.11
N GLY A 691 -48.45 18.28 -4.14
CA GLY A 691 -48.29 17.77 -5.52
C GLY A 691 -47.11 16.81 -5.67
N CYS A 692 -45.89 17.29 -5.39
CA CYS A 692 -44.66 16.51 -5.50
C CYS A 692 -43.65 16.76 -4.37
N VAL A 693 -42.65 15.89 -4.25
CA VAL A 693 -41.45 16.09 -3.43
C VAL A 693 -40.20 16.03 -4.30
N SER A 694 -39.31 17.00 -4.12
CA SER A 694 -37.97 17.02 -4.70
C SER A 694 -36.94 16.47 -3.72
N VAL A 695 -36.00 15.67 -4.21
CA VAL A 695 -34.86 15.13 -3.47
C VAL A 695 -33.58 15.31 -4.28
N ASN A 696 -32.54 15.88 -3.67
CA ASN A 696 -31.23 16.04 -4.29
C ASN A 696 -30.45 14.72 -4.35
N ILE A 697 -29.72 14.51 -5.44
CA ILE A 697 -28.85 13.35 -5.66
C ILE A 697 -27.40 13.79 -5.94
N SER A 698 -26.45 13.09 -5.31
CA SER A 698 -25.01 13.28 -5.55
C SER A 698 -24.49 12.47 -6.75
N VAL A 699 -23.34 12.88 -7.31
CA VAL A 699 -22.63 12.18 -8.40
C VAL A 699 -22.39 10.70 -8.05
N GLN A 700 -21.86 10.44 -6.85
CA GLN A 700 -21.44 9.09 -6.45
C GLN A 700 -22.61 8.10 -6.45
N GLN A 701 -23.81 8.56 -6.10
CA GLN A 701 -24.99 7.71 -6.10
C GLN A 701 -25.43 7.29 -7.51
N ILE A 702 -25.15 8.13 -8.51
CA ILE A 702 -25.40 7.81 -9.93
C ILE A 702 -24.38 6.82 -10.44
N GLU A 703 -23.10 7.00 -10.08
CA GLU A 703 -22.00 6.13 -10.54
C GLU A 703 -22.12 4.68 -10.07
N THR A 704 -22.67 4.45 -8.88
CA THR A 704 -22.85 3.08 -8.36
C THR A 704 -23.90 2.26 -9.11
N GLY A 705 -24.84 2.91 -9.82
CA GLY A 705 -25.92 2.24 -10.56
C GLY A 705 -26.92 1.45 -9.70
N LEU A 706 -26.86 1.56 -8.37
CA LEU A 706 -27.74 0.84 -7.44
C LEU A 706 -29.03 1.62 -7.13
N LEU A 707 -28.97 2.96 -7.23
CA LEU A 707 -30.06 3.84 -6.79
C LEU A 707 -31.38 3.62 -7.53
N PRO A 708 -31.44 3.38 -8.86
CA PRO A 708 -32.70 3.07 -9.55
C PRO A 708 -33.41 1.85 -8.98
N LYS A 709 -32.66 0.79 -8.62
CA LYS A 709 -33.21 -0.43 -8.03
C LYS A 709 -33.75 -0.16 -6.62
N GLN A 710 -33.00 0.57 -5.81
CA GLN A 710 -33.40 0.94 -4.45
C GLN A 710 -34.64 1.85 -4.44
N ALA A 711 -34.73 2.80 -5.38
CA ALA A 711 -35.90 3.67 -5.51
C ALA A 711 -37.18 2.87 -5.81
N LYS A 712 -37.08 1.81 -6.63
CA LYS A 712 -38.20 0.91 -6.90
C LYS A 712 -38.71 0.21 -5.63
N GLU A 713 -37.80 -0.23 -4.76
CA GLU A 713 -38.15 -0.81 -3.46
C GLU A 713 -38.85 0.22 -2.57
N VAL A 714 -38.32 1.45 -2.49
CA VAL A 714 -38.94 2.55 -1.73
C VAL A 714 -40.36 2.85 -2.23
N PHE A 715 -40.62 2.87 -3.54
CA PHE A 715 -41.98 3.08 -4.04
C PHE A 715 -42.94 1.93 -3.66
N GLN A 716 -42.45 0.69 -3.66
CA GLN A 716 -43.24 -0.47 -3.22
C GLN A 716 -43.54 -0.41 -1.72
N GLU A 717 -42.58 0.01 -0.90
CA GLU A 717 -42.73 0.17 0.55
C GLU A 717 -43.69 1.30 0.93
N THR A 718 -43.54 2.46 0.29
CA THR A 718 -44.26 3.70 0.67
C THR A 718 -45.61 3.83 -0.01
N GLY A 719 -45.77 3.28 -1.21
CA GLY A 719 -46.95 3.45 -2.05
C GLY A 719 -47.04 4.81 -2.73
N LEU A 720 -45.98 5.62 -2.72
CA LEU A 720 -45.95 6.89 -3.46
C LEU A 720 -45.93 6.62 -4.97
N ALA A 721 -46.76 7.34 -5.73
CA ALA A 721 -46.69 7.30 -7.19
C ALA A 721 -45.36 7.90 -7.68
N PRO A 722 -44.58 7.20 -8.53
CA PRO A 722 -43.26 7.67 -8.99
C PRO A 722 -43.28 9.07 -9.63
N SER A 723 -44.38 9.44 -10.30
CA SER A 723 -44.56 10.75 -10.93
C SER A 723 -44.63 11.94 -9.95
N ARG A 724 -44.70 11.68 -8.65
CA ARG A 724 -44.69 12.68 -7.58
C ARG A 724 -43.31 12.88 -6.95
N LEU A 725 -42.30 12.12 -7.37
CA LEU A 725 -40.91 12.34 -6.98
C LEU A 725 -40.18 13.09 -8.10
N PHE A 726 -39.53 14.19 -7.72
CA PHE A 726 -38.52 14.85 -8.52
C PHE A 726 -37.13 14.51 -7.95
N LEU A 727 -36.23 14.05 -8.81
CA LEU A 727 -34.83 13.92 -8.47
C LEU A 727 -34.06 15.10 -9.06
N GLU A 728 -33.31 15.78 -8.22
CA GLU A 728 -32.58 17.00 -8.56
C GLU A 728 -31.08 16.67 -8.68
N LEU A 729 -30.51 17.01 -9.82
CA LEU A 729 -29.09 16.80 -10.13
C LEU A 729 -28.47 18.14 -10.48
N THR A 730 -27.34 18.48 -9.87
CA THR A 730 -26.64 19.72 -10.21
C THR A 730 -26.06 19.67 -11.63
N GLU A 731 -25.96 20.82 -12.29
CA GLU A 731 -25.35 20.95 -13.62
C GLU A 731 -23.94 20.31 -13.66
N SER A 732 -23.12 20.58 -12.64
CA SER A 732 -21.77 20.02 -12.52
C SER A 732 -21.77 18.49 -12.44
N THR A 733 -22.76 17.91 -11.76
CA THR A 733 -22.90 16.45 -11.64
C THR A 733 -23.14 15.79 -12.99
N ILE A 734 -24.02 16.39 -13.79
CA ILE A 734 -24.35 15.90 -15.13
C ILE A 734 -23.14 16.00 -16.07
N MET A 735 -22.35 17.07 -15.96
CA MET A 735 -21.25 17.35 -16.88
C MET A 735 -19.98 16.53 -16.62
N GLN A 736 -19.84 15.90 -15.45
CA GLN A 736 -18.69 15.03 -15.13
C GLN A 736 -18.66 13.76 -15.99
N ASP A 737 -19.81 13.08 -16.14
CA ASP A 737 -19.97 11.91 -17.02
C ASP A 737 -21.38 11.91 -17.66
N PRO A 738 -21.55 12.67 -18.77
CA PRO A 738 -22.87 12.90 -19.36
C PRO A 738 -23.58 11.63 -19.86
N GLU A 739 -22.84 10.61 -20.30
CA GLU A 739 -23.45 9.38 -20.80
C GLU A 739 -23.96 8.51 -19.65
N LYS A 740 -23.21 8.36 -18.57
CA LYS A 740 -23.70 7.63 -17.39
C LYS A 740 -24.89 8.34 -16.74
N ALA A 741 -24.83 9.67 -16.61
CA ALA A 741 -25.94 10.46 -16.10
C ALA A 741 -27.19 10.26 -16.97
N ALA A 742 -27.05 10.33 -18.31
CA ALA A 742 -28.17 10.11 -19.22
C ALA A 742 -28.78 8.70 -19.09
N ASN A 743 -27.97 7.66 -18.93
CA ASN A 743 -28.45 6.28 -18.76
C ASN A 743 -29.23 6.11 -17.45
N ALA A 744 -28.67 6.58 -16.32
CA ALA A 744 -29.35 6.50 -15.03
C ALA A 744 -30.66 7.31 -15.03
N MET A 745 -30.64 8.50 -15.63
CA MET A 745 -31.84 9.34 -15.82
C MET A 745 -32.90 8.64 -16.68
N ALA A 746 -32.50 7.91 -17.72
CA ALA A 746 -33.43 7.14 -18.54
C ALA A 746 -34.14 6.04 -17.72
N GLU A 747 -33.40 5.31 -16.87
CA GLU A 747 -33.98 4.30 -15.98
C GLU A 747 -35.01 4.90 -15.01
N PHE A 748 -34.71 6.07 -14.42
CA PHE A 748 -35.67 6.78 -13.57
C PHE A 748 -36.93 7.22 -14.34
N LYS A 749 -36.77 7.68 -15.57
CA LYS A 749 -37.90 8.11 -16.41
C LYS A 749 -38.77 6.93 -16.84
N GLU A 750 -38.19 5.76 -17.12
CA GLU A 750 -38.95 4.53 -17.39
C GLU A 750 -39.80 4.12 -16.18
N MET A 751 -39.33 4.36 -14.96
CA MET A 751 -40.11 4.16 -13.73
C MET A 751 -41.20 5.22 -13.51
N GLY A 752 -41.19 6.31 -14.28
CA GLY A 752 -42.13 7.42 -14.16
C GLY A 752 -41.69 8.51 -13.19
N VAL A 753 -40.45 8.48 -12.69
CA VAL A 753 -39.87 9.53 -11.85
C VAL A 753 -39.58 10.78 -12.68
N LYS A 754 -39.75 11.96 -12.07
CA LYS A 754 -39.47 13.25 -12.69
C LYS A 754 -38.04 13.70 -12.40
N LEU A 755 -37.43 14.40 -13.34
CA LEU A 755 -36.03 14.81 -13.24
C LEU A 755 -35.90 16.34 -13.37
N ALA A 756 -35.12 16.93 -12.49
CA ALA A 756 -34.77 18.34 -12.50
C ALA A 756 -33.25 18.52 -12.59
N VAL A 757 -32.84 19.57 -13.29
CA VAL A 757 -31.47 20.09 -13.19
C VAL A 757 -31.43 21.24 -12.19
N ASP A 758 -30.46 21.19 -11.29
CA ASP A 758 -30.23 22.16 -10.22
C ASP A 758 -29.00 23.04 -10.47
N ASP A 759 -28.93 24.19 -9.79
CA ASP A 759 -27.85 25.19 -9.88
C ASP A 759 -27.53 25.63 -11.33
N PHE A 760 -28.54 25.68 -12.21
CA PHE A 760 -28.31 25.88 -13.64
C PHE A 760 -27.80 27.30 -13.96
N GLY A 761 -26.71 27.40 -14.71
CA GLY A 761 -26.12 28.66 -15.18
C GLY A 761 -24.78 29.01 -14.52
N THR A 762 -24.37 28.29 -13.49
CA THR A 762 -23.10 28.49 -12.77
C THR A 762 -21.89 27.84 -13.46
N GLY A 763 -22.12 26.98 -14.46
CA GLY A 763 -21.09 26.23 -15.19
C GLY A 763 -21.06 26.45 -16.71
N TYR A 764 -20.12 25.77 -17.40
CA TYR A 764 -20.02 25.77 -18.87
C TYR A 764 -20.94 24.71 -19.48
N SER A 765 -22.25 24.93 -19.45
CA SER A 765 -23.21 24.03 -20.10
C SER A 765 -23.02 23.96 -21.61
N SER A 766 -22.84 22.75 -22.14
CA SER A 766 -23.01 22.50 -23.57
C SER A 766 -24.50 22.29 -23.85
N MET A 767 -25.14 23.30 -24.44
CA MET A 767 -26.56 23.31 -24.81
C MET A 767 -26.97 22.10 -25.69
N ALA A 768 -26.01 21.48 -26.36
CA ALA A 768 -26.20 20.24 -27.11
C ALA A 768 -26.52 19.02 -26.23
N TYR A 769 -26.00 18.97 -25.00
CA TYR A 769 -26.25 17.88 -24.05
C TYR A 769 -27.58 18.07 -23.32
N LEU A 770 -27.91 19.29 -22.90
CA LEU A 770 -29.18 19.57 -22.21
C LEU A 770 -30.39 19.10 -23.04
N LYS A 771 -30.35 19.27 -24.36
CA LYS A 771 -31.39 18.82 -25.29
C LYS A 771 -31.57 17.29 -25.33
N ARG A 772 -30.54 16.52 -24.99
CA ARG A 772 -30.55 15.05 -25.03
C ARG A 772 -31.01 14.42 -23.71
N LEU A 773 -30.99 15.19 -22.62
CA LEU A 773 -31.34 14.68 -21.30
C LEU A 773 -32.87 14.67 -21.11
N PRO A 774 -33.42 13.64 -20.47
CA PRO A 774 -34.87 13.49 -20.31
C PRO A 774 -35.39 14.30 -19.11
N LEU A 775 -35.12 15.60 -19.09
CA LEU A 775 -35.49 16.53 -18.02
C LEU A 775 -36.98 16.91 -18.06
N ASP A 776 -37.55 17.22 -16.89
CA ASP A 776 -38.91 17.79 -16.76
C ASP A 776 -38.84 19.24 -16.24
N ARG A 777 -37.81 19.57 -15.47
CA ARG A 777 -37.71 20.82 -14.72
C ARG A 777 -36.29 21.39 -14.73
N LEU A 778 -36.19 22.71 -14.69
CA LEU A 778 -34.93 23.46 -14.61
C LEU A 778 -35.02 24.45 -13.45
N LYS A 779 -34.08 24.38 -12.51
CA LYS A 779 -33.98 25.27 -11.37
C LYS A 779 -32.90 26.33 -11.63
N ILE A 780 -33.28 27.60 -11.47
CA ILE A 780 -32.41 28.76 -11.66
C ILE A 780 -31.70 29.04 -10.34
N ASP A 781 -30.38 29.01 -10.37
CA ASP A 781 -29.53 29.20 -9.19
C ASP A 781 -29.80 30.55 -8.51
N ARG A 782 -29.78 30.55 -7.18
CA ARG A 782 -30.00 31.72 -6.33
C ARG A 782 -29.09 32.90 -6.68
N SER A 783 -27.84 32.66 -7.12
CA SER A 783 -26.88 33.72 -7.44
C SER A 783 -27.42 34.70 -8.50
N PHE A 784 -28.19 34.22 -9.47
CA PHE A 784 -28.82 35.07 -10.49
C PHE A 784 -30.12 35.75 -10.02
N ILE A 785 -30.67 35.31 -8.89
CA ILE A 785 -31.94 35.84 -8.33
C ILE A 785 -31.68 36.92 -7.28
N LYS A 786 -30.62 36.76 -6.48
CA LYS A 786 -30.33 37.62 -5.33
C LYS A 786 -30.09 39.09 -5.71
N ASP A 787 -29.49 39.34 -6.87
CA ASP A 787 -29.07 40.67 -7.32
C ASP A 787 -30.00 41.27 -8.40
N ILE A 788 -31.21 40.71 -8.56
CA ILE A 788 -32.26 41.25 -9.45
C ILE A 788 -32.60 42.69 -9.05
N GLY A 789 -32.58 43.61 -10.03
CA GLY A 789 -32.79 45.04 -9.82
C GLY A 789 -31.53 45.83 -9.45
N GLN A 790 -30.39 45.15 -9.24
CA GLN A 790 -29.07 45.78 -8.98
C GLN A 790 -28.07 45.49 -10.08
N ASP A 791 -28.04 44.27 -10.62
CA ASP A 791 -27.16 43.86 -11.73
C ASP A 791 -27.94 43.53 -13.01
N ALA A 792 -27.69 44.30 -14.08
CA ALA A 792 -28.32 44.10 -15.38
C ALA A 792 -27.86 42.80 -16.07
N ASN A 793 -26.70 42.26 -15.72
CA ASN A 793 -26.16 41.02 -16.27
C ASN A 793 -26.90 39.80 -15.71
N ASP A 794 -27.12 39.75 -14.39
CA ASP A 794 -27.86 38.66 -13.75
C ASP A 794 -29.32 38.62 -14.22
N GLU A 795 -29.94 39.80 -14.40
CA GLU A 795 -31.25 39.89 -15.04
C GLU A 795 -31.27 39.34 -16.46
N ALA A 796 -30.23 39.61 -17.26
CA ALA A 796 -30.13 39.13 -18.64
C ALA A 796 -29.93 37.61 -18.69
N ILE A 797 -29.12 37.05 -17.79
CA ILE A 797 -28.91 35.61 -17.64
C ILE A 797 -30.21 34.93 -17.23
N CYS A 798 -30.90 35.45 -16.21
CA CYS A 798 -32.18 34.91 -15.75
C CYS A 798 -33.24 34.90 -16.89
N LYS A 799 -33.35 36.00 -17.65
CA LYS A 799 -34.21 36.08 -18.85
C LYS A 799 -33.88 35.00 -19.88
N ALA A 800 -32.60 34.82 -20.18
CA ALA A 800 -32.14 33.83 -21.14
C ALA A 800 -32.45 32.39 -20.70
N ILE A 801 -32.23 32.07 -19.41
CA ILE A 801 -32.52 30.75 -18.84
C ILE A 801 -34.01 30.42 -18.93
N ILE A 802 -34.88 31.36 -18.55
CA ILE A 802 -36.35 31.16 -18.62
C ILE A 802 -36.80 30.91 -20.07
N GLN A 803 -36.26 31.66 -21.03
CA GLN A 803 -36.59 31.46 -22.45
C GLN A 803 -36.05 30.14 -23.01
N LEU A 804 -34.87 29.71 -22.57
CA LEU A 804 -34.30 28.42 -22.93
C LEU A 804 -35.18 27.28 -22.43
N ALA A 805 -35.55 27.30 -21.14
CA ALA A 805 -36.40 26.28 -20.53
C ALA A 805 -37.75 26.16 -21.26
N LYS A 806 -38.39 27.29 -21.56
CA LYS A 806 -39.63 27.33 -22.38
C LYS A 806 -39.45 26.72 -23.76
N SER A 807 -38.33 27.00 -24.42
CA SER A 807 -38.02 26.46 -25.75
C SER A 807 -37.81 24.95 -25.74
N LEU A 808 -37.39 24.39 -24.60
CA LEU A 808 -37.19 22.96 -24.38
C LEU A 808 -38.42 22.26 -23.76
N GLY A 809 -39.48 23.02 -23.43
CA GLY A 809 -40.68 22.50 -22.78
C GLY A 809 -40.47 22.06 -21.33
N LEU A 810 -39.50 22.67 -20.63
CA LEU A 810 -39.17 22.40 -19.22
C LEU A 810 -39.90 23.38 -18.30
N GLU A 811 -40.35 22.90 -17.14
CA GLU A 811 -40.88 23.75 -16.08
C GLU A 811 -39.74 24.52 -15.40
N THR A 812 -39.94 25.80 -15.12
CA THR A 812 -38.94 26.67 -14.48
C THR A 812 -39.21 26.87 -12.99
N VAL A 813 -38.20 26.66 -12.17
CA VAL A 813 -38.20 27.00 -10.74
C VAL A 813 -37.15 28.07 -10.49
N ALA A 814 -37.52 29.19 -9.89
CA ALA A 814 -36.56 30.18 -9.42
C ALA A 814 -36.24 29.96 -7.94
N GLU A 815 -34.96 29.78 -7.61
CA GLU A 815 -34.50 29.59 -6.25
C GLU A 815 -34.04 30.88 -5.58
N GLY A 816 -34.17 30.96 -4.25
CA GLY A 816 -33.72 32.13 -3.51
C GLY A 816 -34.57 33.38 -3.72
N VAL A 817 -35.87 33.21 -3.96
CA VAL A 817 -36.83 34.33 -3.99
C VAL A 817 -37.03 34.86 -2.56
N GLU A 818 -36.37 35.97 -2.23
CA GLU A 818 -36.37 36.56 -0.88
C GLU A 818 -37.22 37.82 -0.77
N GLU A 819 -37.44 38.55 -1.87
CA GLU A 819 -38.19 39.81 -1.90
C GLU A 819 -39.36 39.79 -2.90
N GLU A 820 -40.38 40.62 -2.68
CA GLU A 820 -41.53 40.76 -3.60
C GLU A 820 -41.08 41.26 -4.99
N SER A 821 -40.05 42.11 -5.04
CA SER A 821 -39.42 42.61 -6.28
C SER A 821 -38.92 41.47 -7.16
N HIS A 822 -38.27 40.45 -6.57
CA HIS A 822 -37.80 39.26 -7.28
C HIS A 822 -38.99 38.48 -7.87
N ALA A 823 -40.04 38.29 -7.06
CA ALA A 823 -41.23 37.55 -7.47
C ALA A 823 -41.98 38.24 -8.62
N GLU A 824 -42.13 39.57 -8.56
CA GLU A 824 -42.76 40.36 -9.64
C GLU A 824 -41.97 40.27 -10.95
N PHE A 825 -40.65 40.41 -10.88
CA PHE A 825 -39.77 40.31 -12.04
C PHE A 825 -39.85 38.92 -12.69
N LEU A 826 -39.71 37.86 -11.90
CA LEU A 826 -39.75 36.46 -12.38
C LEU A 826 -41.12 36.10 -12.95
N LYS A 827 -42.20 36.56 -12.32
CA LYS A 827 -43.57 36.39 -12.82
C LYS A 827 -43.78 37.12 -14.14
N ALA A 828 -43.23 38.32 -14.32
CA ALA A 828 -43.32 39.07 -15.57
C ALA A 828 -42.59 38.37 -16.74
N LEU A 829 -41.50 37.66 -16.45
CA LEU A 829 -40.79 36.82 -17.42
C LEU A 829 -41.47 35.47 -17.68
N GLY A 830 -42.51 35.17 -16.88
CA GLY A 830 -43.29 33.95 -16.92
C GLY A 830 -42.51 32.73 -16.45
N CYS A 831 -41.77 32.85 -15.35
CA CYS A 831 -41.31 31.72 -14.55
C CYS A 831 -42.53 30.99 -13.95
N ASP A 832 -42.46 29.66 -13.81
CA ASP A 832 -43.61 28.84 -13.41
C ASP A 832 -43.75 28.75 -11.88
N VAL A 833 -42.64 28.39 -11.21
CA VAL A 833 -42.59 28.08 -9.77
C VAL A 833 -41.51 28.89 -9.07
N ALA A 834 -41.76 29.21 -7.81
CA ALA A 834 -40.88 29.98 -6.94
C ALA A 834 -40.51 29.16 -5.70
N GLN A 835 -39.26 29.30 -5.27
CA GLN A 835 -38.76 28.77 -4.01
C GLN A 835 -37.87 29.80 -3.33
N GLY A 836 -38.12 30.08 -2.05
CA GLY A 836 -37.30 31.04 -1.31
C GLY A 836 -37.92 31.51 0.00
N TYR A 837 -37.17 32.36 0.71
CA TYR A 837 -37.53 32.79 2.06
C TYR A 837 -38.71 33.77 2.10
N LEU A 838 -39.10 34.35 0.96
CA LEU A 838 -40.34 35.11 0.83
C LEU A 838 -41.55 34.27 1.24
N TYR A 839 -41.56 32.99 0.89
CA TYR A 839 -42.68 32.07 1.17
C TYR A 839 -42.48 31.28 2.45
N SER A 840 -41.32 30.62 2.60
CA SER A 840 -40.92 29.95 3.84
C SER A 840 -39.46 29.57 3.80
N LYS A 841 -38.82 29.57 4.97
CA LYS A 841 -37.58 28.84 5.19
C LYS A 841 -37.84 27.32 5.20
N PRO A 842 -36.82 26.48 5.04
CA PRO A 842 -36.92 25.04 5.27
C PRO A 842 -37.33 24.75 6.73
N VAL A 843 -38.46 24.09 6.93
CA VAL A 843 -39.05 23.86 8.26
C VAL A 843 -39.41 22.39 8.47
N PRO A 844 -39.52 21.91 9.72
CA PRO A 844 -39.97 20.54 10.00
C PRO A 844 -41.37 20.26 9.42
N ALA A 845 -41.66 18.99 9.14
CA ALA A 845 -42.89 18.58 8.47
C ALA A 845 -44.18 19.04 9.16
N LEU A 846 -44.19 19.07 10.50
CA LEU A 846 -45.33 19.52 11.31
C LEU A 846 -45.57 21.03 11.16
N GLU A 847 -44.51 21.83 11.11
CA GLU A 847 -44.61 23.28 10.95
C GLU A 847 -45.08 23.64 9.54
N LEU A 848 -44.57 22.93 8.52
CA LEU A 848 -45.03 23.10 7.14
C LEU A 848 -46.54 22.82 7.04
N ALA A 849 -46.99 21.69 7.58
CA ALA A 849 -48.38 21.30 7.56
C ALA A 849 -49.27 22.35 8.25
N ALA A 850 -48.85 22.89 9.39
CA ALA A 850 -49.61 23.93 10.11
C ALA A 850 -49.73 25.25 9.32
N LYS A 851 -48.68 25.63 8.57
CA LYS A 851 -48.69 26.86 7.75
C LYS A 851 -49.56 26.75 6.50
N TRP A 852 -49.61 25.58 5.88
CA TRP A 852 -50.22 25.38 4.56
C TRP A 852 -51.51 24.55 4.57
N GLN A 853 -52.01 24.20 5.76
CA GLN A 853 -53.33 23.58 5.88
C GLN A 853 -54.40 24.55 5.37
N LYS A 854 -55.10 24.19 4.28
CA LYS A 854 -56.25 24.95 3.79
C LYS A 854 -57.28 25.09 4.91
N LYS A 855 -57.63 26.33 5.25
CA LYS A 855 -58.85 26.63 6.04
C LYS A 855 -60.10 26.33 5.23
#